data_AF-A0A1Y3N6K9-F1
#
_entry.id   AF-A0A1Y3N6K9-F1
#
_cell.length_a   1.000
_cell.length_b   1.000
_cell.length_c   1.000
_cell.angle_alpha   90.00
_cell.angle_beta   90.00
_cell.angle_gamma   90.00
#
_symmetry.space_group_name_H-M   'P 1'
#
loop_
_entity.id
_entity.type
_entity.pdbx_description
1 polymer ?
#
loop_
_entity_poly.entity_id
_entity_poly.type
_entity_poly.pdbx_seq_one_letter_code
_entity_poly.pdbx_strand_id
1 'polypeptide(L)'
;MKKVVILSVILAVAGKSMADCWSSAMGYQCCKGCDIVMEDGDGKWGLENNSWCGIEDSICNKNNDICWSLPAYECCKSTDTVIYTDADGDWGFENNQWCGILKNTDSNNNNNNNNNNNKCWSLPEYPCCSGNSVVYTDDSGDWGFENNQWCGIVKKSNDNNNNNNNNNNNNNNNNNNQNEVPVVVDNTPQFSMESGFYENVDGLNLTLNSEGTIYYTLDSSDPTTSTTAMIYDGPIKIYDKSIDPNGISMHQHENNSPYSITLQTNYKASTIKHDKVTVVRAATKLSDGTFSPVITKTYLVMNSQNLVFYSDIPVVSLVTDPSNLFDKDKGIYVCGQQYLDWKKSPNYKPFKSEWDTDNVANFFSKGKEWERDAIFTLFMDGKEVKTQNVGIRIKGASTRNSQIKSFNVYARKKYGDSKVEYELIKDNKNFVTGKTIKKYDSFSLRHTNWFDRMRESVVQRGLKDTPILATYDMNKTIVFLDGEFWGLYEIIEKSSAYYIKSNYDIPTENVALIKNDELEEGTDQDLQDFKNLVNYCKSNDLTNENNYNYVAQRMDLDSLIYNYATGFYLGIWDWPNRNYLVYKNNGSPIEGNEYADGKWRWGSFDFDYSTGLTYESFGGVKGYAYDSFKKFQKKKDEFPTPIFSRLINNKKFYKRFAEVMHEMGDEIFNSSKMKNIIEDQKNKYLKYIVKTDWRWYGGTPTVDYNTFTNTQNKYFSDGWNDMTEFFANRQQYVYKFMENTYGPVPN
;
A
#
# COMPACT_ATOMS: atom_id res chain seq x y z
N MET A 1 -7.06 71.25 1.62
CA MET A 1 -6.26 72.48 1.81
C MET A 1 -5.95 72.62 3.30
N LYS A 2 -4.73 72.24 3.72
CA LYS A 2 -3.89 72.86 4.77
C LYS A 2 -2.75 71.90 5.10
N LYS A 3 -1.58 72.31 4.62
CA LYS A 3 -0.25 71.76 4.88
C LYS A 3 0.26 72.24 6.24
N VAL A 4 1.13 71.42 6.85
CA VAL A 4 2.26 71.77 7.74
C VAL A 4 3.21 70.56 7.56
N VAL A 5 4.36 70.52 6.86
CA VAL A 5 5.62 71.31 6.74
C VAL A 5 6.41 71.45 8.04
N ILE A 6 7.73 71.20 7.93
CA ILE A 6 8.88 71.68 8.75
C ILE A 6 9.37 70.66 9.81
N LEU A 7 10.65 70.28 9.95
CA LEU A 7 11.95 70.66 9.33
C LEU A 7 13.03 69.64 9.79
N SER A 8 14.13 69.53 9.02
CA SER A 8 15.57 69.39 9.42
C SER A 8 16.02 68.28 10.37
N VAL A 9 17.14 67.59 10.17
CA VAL A 9 18.53 68.11 10.10
C VAL A 9 19.45 67.16 9.30
N ILE A 10 20.39 67.75 8.55
CA ILE A 10 21.48 67.15 7.76
C ILE A 10 22.80 67.21 8.56
N LEU A 11 23.76 66.33 8.18
CA LEU A 11 25.23 66.30 8.43
C LEU A 11 25.67 65.35 9.58
N ALA A 12 26.68 64.48 9.46
CA ALA A 12 27.78 64.38 8.49
C ALA A 12 28.37 62.95 8.40
N VAL A 13 28.73 62.57 7.17
CA VAL A 13 30.02 61.98 6.72
C VAL A 13 30.77 61.02 7.68
N ALA A 14 30.85 59.75 7.26
CA ALA A 14 32.10 59.04 6.92
C ALA A 14 31.96 57.55 7.19
N GLY A 15 32.25 56.74 6.19
CA GLY A 15 32.46 55.30 6.35
C GLY A 15 31.76 54.51 5.26
N LYS A 16 32.46 54.28 4.14
CA LYS A 16 32.26 53.01 3.44
C LYS A 16 32.62 51.91 4.44
N SER A 17 31.65 51.37 5.16
CA SER A 17 31.78 49.98 5.59
C SER A 17 31.48 49.15 4.36
N MET A 18 32.38 48.24 4.00
CA MET A 18 31.98 47.10 3.19
C MET A 18 30.74 46.50 3.88
N ALA A 19 29.70 46.18 3.12
CA ALA A 19 28.64 45.36 3.68
C ALA A 19 29.30 44.03 4.07
N ASP A 20 29.42 43.76 5.37
CA ASP A 20 30.07 42.55 5.87
C ASP A 20 29.21 41.30 5.60
N CYS A 21 27.93 41.47 5.21
CA CYS A 21 27.00 40.44 4.76
C CYS A 21 25.75 41.04 4.07
N TRP A 22 24.95 40.20 3.42
CA TRP A 22 23.72 40.57 2.71
C TRP A 22 22.68 41.29 3.59
N SER A 23 22.52 40.93 4.87
CA SER A 23 21.51 41.52 5.76
C SER A 23 21.83 42.95 6.21
N SER A 24 23.10 43.37 6.09
CA SER A 24 23.53 44.74 6.43
C SER A 24 22.85 45.78 5.55
N ALA A 25 22.53 45.43 4.30
CA ALA A 25 21.80 46.31 3.39
C ALA A 25 20.33 46.56 3.83
N MET A 26 19.79 45.67 4.65
CA MET A 26 18.43 45.73 5.20
C MET A 26 18.38 46.30 6.63
N GLY A 27 19.54 46.73 7.18
CA GLY A 27 19.65 47.31 8.52
C GLY A 27 19.86 46.30 9.64
N TYR A 28 20.12 45.03 9.33
CA TYR A 28 20.39 43.98 10.31
C TYR A 28 21.88 43.60 10.31
N GLN A 29 22.43 43.32 11.50
CA GLN A 29 23.83 42.92 11.63
C GLN A 29 24.10 41.56 10.98
N CYS A 30 25.37 41.22 10.74
CA CYS A 30 25.77 39.89 10.29
C CYS A 30 25.83 38.95 11.49
N CYS A 31 25.33 37.73 11.35
CA CYS A 31 25.53 36.72 12.38
C CYS A 31 27.01 36.35 12.44
N LYS A 32 27.47 35.90 13.61
CA LYS A 32 28.81 35.32 13.80
C LYS A 32 28.75 33.79 13.86
N GLY A 33 27.59 33.23 14.22
CA GLY A 33 27.27 31.81 14.20
C GLY A 33 26.35 31.42 13.04
N CYS A 34 26.04 30.13 12.94
CA CYS A 34 25.19 29.53 11.90
C CYS A 34 23.89 28.95 12.50
N ASP A 35 23.40 29.49 13.62
CA ASP A 35 22.14 29.06 14.23
C ASP A 35 20.95 29.68 13.48
N ILE A 36 20.43 28.94 12.49
CA ILE A 36 19.32 29.39 11.65
C ILE A 36 18.01 29.29 12.43
N VAL A 37 17.41 30.45 12.72
CA VAL A 37 16.10 30.58 13.38
C VAL A 37 14.96 30.66 12.35
N MET A 38 15.26 31.18 11.14
CA MET A 38 14.30 31.33 10.05
C MET A 38 15.05 31.40 8.71
N GLU A 39 14.43 30.95 7.63
CA GLU A 39 14.91 31.16 6.26
C GLU A 39 13.76 31.67 5.38
N ASP A 40 14.02 32.73 4.61
CA ASP A 40 13.05 33.35 3.71
C ASP A 40 13.69 33.67 2.34
N GLY A 41 12.99 34.47 1.52
CA GLY A 41 13.46 34.82 0.17
C GLY A 41 14.69 35.74 0.14
N ASP A 42 15.08 36.33 1.28
CA ASP A 42 16.25 37.21 1.39
C ASP A 42 17.49 36.46 1.90
N GLY A 43 17.30 35.42 2.73
CA GLY A 43 18.36 34.50 3.15
C GLY A 43 18.10 33.80 4.50
N LYS A 44 19.15 33.24 5.09
CA LYS A 44 19.10 32.55 6.40
C LYS A 44 19.28 33.54 7.54
N TRP A 45 18.38 33.54 8.51
CA TRP A 45 18.37 34.48 9.64
C TRP A 45 18.70 33.79 10.96
N GLY A 46 19.51 34.46 11.78
CA GLY A 46 19.84 34.06 13.14
C GLY A 46 19.45 35.12 14.17
N LEU A 47 19.48 34.74 15.45
CA LEU A 47 19.18 35.62 16.58
C LEU A 47 20.36 35.64 17.56
N GLU A 48 21.16 36.69 17.52
CA GLU A 48 22.32 36.87 18.41
C GLU A 48 22.13 38.09 19.31
N ASN A 49 22.32 37.93 20.63
CA ASN A 49 22.11 38.99 21.63
C ASN A 49 20.71 39.65 21.50
N ASN A 50 19.66 38.85 21.33
CA ASN A 50 18.27 39.29 21.12
C ASN A 50 18.07 40.22 19.89
N SER A 51 18.99 40.19 18.92
CA SER A 51 18.91 41.01 17.71
C SER A 51 19.01 40.13 16.46
N TRP A 52 18.13 40.37 15.49
CA TRP A 52 18.13 39.67 14.22
C TRP A 52 19.40 39.94 13.44
N CYS A 53 19.95 38.90 12.83
CA CYS A 53 21.14 38.96 12.00
C CYS A 53 21.01 38.05 10.78
N GLY A 54 21.67 38.39 9.68
CA GLY A 54 21.74 37.54 8.48
C GLY A 54 22.96 36.63 8.52
N ILE A 55 22.74 35.36 8.17
CA ILE A 55 23.75 34.32 8.13
C ILE A 55 24.27 34.23 6.69
N GLU A 56 25.58 34.40 6.54
CA GLU A 56 26.29 34.16 5.27
C GLU A 56 26.64 32.68 5.16
N ASP A 57 26.46 32.09 3.97
CA ASP A 57 26.84 30.69 3.73
C ASP A 57 28.32 30.46 4.03
N SER A 58 29.18 31.48 3.89
CA SER A 58 30.61 31.39 4.25
C SER A 58 30.89 31.21 5.74
N ILE A 59 29.94 31.58 6.63
CA ILE A 59 30.02 31.34 8.08
C ILE A 59 29.66 29.89 8.39
N CYS A 60 28.70 29.33 7.67
CA CYS A 60 28.31 27.92 7.76
C CYS A 60 29.31 26.97 7.06
N ASN A 61 30.05 27.48 6.08
CA ASN A 61 31.01 26.69 5.28
C ASN A 61 32.44 26.71 5.82
N LYS A 62 32.74 27.44 6.91
CA LYS A 62 34.03 27.36 7.62
C LYS A 62 34.01 26.21 8.61
N ASN A 63 34.14 24.98 8.08
CA ASN A 63 34.74 23.78 8.69
C ASN A 63 34.21 22.50 8.03
N ASN A 64 34.06 22.51 6.69
CA ASN A 64 33.55 21.36 5.96
C ASN A 64 34.62 20.29 5.64
N ASP A 65 35.71 20.23 6.40
CA ASP A 65 36.79 19.26 6.17
C ASP A 65 36.94 18.19 7.25
N ILE A 66 36.16 18.21 8.33
CA ILE A 66 36.27 17.15 9.35
C ILE A 66 34.92 16.63 9.82
N CYS A 67 33.75 17.21 9.49
CA CYS A 67 32.49 16.68 10.00
C CYS A 67 31.20 17.17 9.35
N TRP A 68 30.46 16.25 8.74
CA TRP A 68 29.27 16.52 7.92
C TRP A 68 27.99 16.83 8.73
N SER A 69 27.94 16.49 10.02
CA SER A 69 26.75 16.73 10.87
C SER A 69 26.67 18.15 11.43
N LEU A 70 27.74 18.95 11.28
CA LEU A 70 27.76 20.34 11.73
C LEU A 70 27.00 21.26 10.77
N PRO A 71 26.37 22.34 11.27
CA PRO A 71 26.33 22.76 12.67
C PRO A 71 25.19 22.13 13.49
N ALA A 72 24.28 21.39 12.85
CA ALA A 72 23.04 20.90 13.48
C ALA A 72 23.31 19.92 14.64
N TYR A 73 24.35 19.09 14.51
CA TYR A 73 24.76 18.11 15.51
C TYR A 73 26.30 18.02 15.58
N GLU A 74 26.84 17.90 16.79
CA GLU A 74 28.30 17.76 16.98
C GLU A 74 28.83 16.50 16.28
N CYS A 75 30.14 16.44 16.09
CA CYS A 75 30.81 15.24 15.56
C CYS A 75 31.03 14.26 16.70
N CYS A 76 30.96 12.96 16.41
CA CYS A 76 31.30 11.96 17.41
C CYS A 76 32.81 12.05 17.70
N LYS A 77 33.16 12.42 18.92
CA LYS A 77 34.54 12.60 19.41
C LYS A 77 35.15 11.28 19.86
N SER A 78 34.32 10.33 20.31
CA SER A 78 34.79 9.10 20.95
C SER A 78 34.16 7.82 20.41
N THR A 79 32.96 7.90 19.81
CA THR A 79 32.29 6.74 19.21
C THR A 79 32.43 6.72 17.69
N ASP A 80 32.80 5.56 17.15
CA ASP A 80 32.69 5.19 15.73
C ASP A 80 31.52 4.21 15.49
N THR A 81 30.71 3.95 16.52
CA THR A 81 29.59 3.01 16.47
C THR A 81 28.37 3.66 15.82
N VAL A 82 28.10 3.26 14.57
CA VAL A 82 26.92 3.69 13.82
C VAL A 82 25.65 3.07 14.41
N ILE A 83 24.78 3.92 14.93
CA ILE A 83 23.47 3.55 15.52
C ILE A 83 22.30 3.91 14.60
N TYR A 84 22.52 4.78 13.61
CA TYR A 84 21.53 5.18 12.62
C TYR A 84 22.24 5.67 11.37
N THR A 85 21.72 5.35 10.18
CA THR A 85 22.23 5.85 8.91
C THR A 85 21.07 6.38 8.10
N ASP A 86 21.22 7.57 7.55
CA ASP A 86 20.25 8.17 6.62
C ASP A 86 20.96 8.67 5.35
N ALA A 87 20.33 9.59 4.62
CA ALA A 87 20.88 10.15 3.40
C ALA A 87 22.06 11.10 3.65
N ASP A 88 22.22 11.62 4.87
CA ASP A 88 23.24 12.62 5.23
C ASP A 88 24.52 11.95 5.74
N GLY A 89 24.41 10.83 6.47
CA GLY A 89 25.58 10.03 6.87
C GLY A 89 25.34 9.02 7.99
N ASP A 90 26.43 8.58 8.62
CA ASP A 90 26.42 7.59 9.70
C ASP A 90 26.39 8.27 11.08
N TRP A 91 25.31 8.11 11.83
CA TRP A 91 25.09 8.79 13.10
C TRP A 91 25.55 7.95 14.31
N GLY A 92 26.12 8.63 15.30
CA GLY A 92 26.47 8.13 16.63
C GLY A 92 25.68 8.85 17.72
N PHE A 93 25.72 8.33 18.95
CA PHE A 93 25.12 8.98 20.12
C PHE A 93 26.10 8.88 21.28
N GLU A 94 26.61 10.02 21.72
CA GLU A 94 27.52 10.14 22.85
C GLU A 94 27.17 11.39 23.66
N ASN A 95 27.54 11.41 24.95
CA ASN A 95 27.20 12.52 25.86
C ASN A 95 25.70 12.89 25.87
N ASN A 96 24.83 11.89 25.68
CA ASN A 96 23.37 12.06 25.65
C ASN A 96 22.85 12.94 24.48
N GLN A 97 23.62 13.05 23.39
CA GLN A 97 23.29 13.82 22.19
C GLN A 97 23.64 13.04 20.92
N TRP A 98 22.92 13.33 19.83
CA TRP A 98 23.22 12.80 18.50
C TRP A 98 24.45 13.49 17.91
N CYS A 99 25.29 12.72 17.22
CA CYS A 99 26.50 13.20 16.58
C CYS A 99 26.76 12.52 15.22
N GLY A 100 27.47 13.19 14.30
CA GLY A 100 27.88 12.59 13.03
C GLY A 100 29.22 11.85 13.14
N ILE A 101 29.26 10.61 12.66
CA ILE A 101 30.48 9.77 12.66
C ILE A 101 31.33 10.09 11.44
N LEU A 102 32.63 10.20 11.68
CA LEU A 102 33.63 10.53 10.67
C LEU A 102 34.25 9.24 10.14
N LYS A 103 34.16 9.03 8.82
CA LYS A 103 34.92 7.97 8.15
C LYS A 103 36.36 8.42 8.01
N ASN A 104 37.22 8.01 8.94
CA ASN A 104 38.66 8.29 8.86
C ASN A 104 39.22 7.83 7.52
N THR A 105 39.61 8.79 6.69
CA THR A 105 40.43 8.58 5.50
C THR A 105 41.81 9.11 5.82
N ASP A 106 42.75 8.21 6.15
CA ASP A 106 44.16 8.57 6.04
C ASP A 106 45.04 7.37 5.65
N SER A 107 45.92 7.67 4.70
CA SER A 107 46.80 6.77 3.98
C SER A 107 48.19 6.73 4.62
N ASN A 108 48.70 5.54 4.97
CA ASN A 108 50.02 4.99 4.54
C ASN A 108 50.66 3.99 5.53
N ASN A 109 50.89 2.80 4.98
CA ASN A 109 52.00 1.84 5.15
C ASN A 109 52.36 1.18 6.50
N ASN A 110 52.28 -0.16 6.42
CA ASN A 110 53.12 -1.19 7.04
C ASN A 110 53.13 -1.30 8.57
N ASN A 111 52.32 -2.24 9.07
CA ASN A 111 52.87 -3.47 9.64
C ASN A 111 51.78 -4.53 9.81
N ASN A 112 52.17 -5.78 9.56
CA ASN A 112 51.43 -7.00 9.87
C ASN A 112 50.72 -6.91 11.23
N ASN A 113 49.42 -7.18 11.26
CA ASN A 113 48.83 -8.06 12.26
C ASN A 113 47.45 -8.54 11.80
N ASN A 114 47.28 -9.86 11.90
CA ASN A 114 46.02 -10.57 11.77
C ASN A 114 44.89 -9.91 12.56
N ASN A 115 43.71 -9.77 11.96
CA ASN A 115 42.44 -10.01 12.65
C ASN A 115 41.32 -10.28 11.65
N ASN A 116 40.83 -11.52 11.68
CA ASN A 116 39.61 -11.96 11.01
C ASN A 116 38.41 -11.20 11.58
N ASN A 117 37.90 -10.22 10.84
CA ASN A 117 36.64 -9.56 11.15
C ASN A 117 35.47 -10.45 10.73
N ASN A 118 35.12 -11.36 11.63
CA ASN A 118 33.83 -12.02 11.65
C ASN A 118 32.79 -10.97 12.08
N LYS A 119 32.28 -10.20 11.11
CA LYS A 119 31.25 -9.17 11.36
C LYS A 119 30.00 -9.87 11.88
N CYS A 120 29.61 -9.48 13.09
CA CYS A 120 28.47 -10.05 13.77
C CYS A 120 27.17 -9.59 13.13
N TRP A 121 26.38 -10.55 12.66
CA TRP A 121 25.24 -10.33 11.78
C TRP A 121 23.98 -9.85 12.51
N SER A 122 23.92 -9.95 13.84
CA SER A 122 22.77 -9.51 14.65
C SER A 122 22.79 -8.04 15.04
N LEU A 123 23.91 -7.33 14.80
CA LEU A 123 24.03 -5.91 15.12
C LEU A 123 23.30 -5.04 14.08
N PRO A 124 22.71 -3.91 14.49
CA PRO A 124 22.76 -3.30 15.83
C PRO A 124 21.60 -3.70 16.75
N GLU A 125 20.59 -4.41 16.24
CA GLU A 125 19.35 -4.71 16.97
C GLU A 125 19.59 -5.58 18.20
N TYR A 126 20.61 -6.45 18.14
CA TYR A 126 21.00 -7.34 19.22
C TYR A 126 22.53 -7.54 19.27
N PRO A 127 23.17 -7.53 20.44
CA PRO A 127 24.62 -7.67 20.59
C PRO A 127 25.16 -8.98 20.03
N CYS A 128 26.48 -9.15 20.03
CA CYS A 128 27.11 -10.41 19.66
C CYS A 128 27.29 -11.29 20.88
N CYS A 129 27.07 -12.58 20.73
CA CYS A 129 27.33 -13.48 21.84
C CYS A 129 28.84 -13.60 22.08
N SER A 130 29.22 -13.56 23.34
CA SER A 130 30.59 -13.77 23.81
C SER A 130 30.98 -15.24 23.68
N GLY A 131 30.01 -16.13 23.83
CA GLY A 131 30.09 -17.57 23.61
C GLY A 131 29.46 -18.02 22.30
N ASN A 132 29.59 -19.33 22.02
CA ASN A 132 29.04 -19.98 20.84
C ASN A 132 27.82 -20.84 21.17
N SER A 133 27.14 -20.57 22.30
CA SER A 133 26.00 -21.37 22.75
C SER A 133 24.74 -20.95 22.01
N VAL A 134 24.39 -21.68 20.95
CA VAL A 134 23.21 -21.42 20.13
C VAL A 134 21.93 -21.76 20.91
N VAL A 135 21.07 -20.78 21.12
CA VAL A 135 19.77 -20.87 21.80
C VAL A 135 18.61 -20.83 20.78
N TYR A 136 18.83 -20.26 19.59
CA TYR A 136 17.82 -20.16 18.53
C TYR A 136 18.52 -19.99 17.17
N THR A 137 17.96 -20.50 16.08
CA THR A 137 18.48 -20.26 14.72
C THR A 137 17.32 -19.86 13.82
N ASP A 138 17.47 -18.76 13.12
CA ASP A 138 16.54 -18.31 12.08
C ASP A 138 17.27 -18.14 10.74
N ASP A 139 16.56 -17.57 9.77
CA ASP A 139 17.13 -17.25 8.45
C ASP A 139 18.23 -16.18 8.49
N SER A 140 18.41 -15.47 9.62
CA SER A 140 19.43 -14.46 9.83
C SER A 140 20.73 -15.04 10.41
N GLY A 141 20.64 -16.06 11.27
CA GLY A 141 21.79 -16.81 11.79
C GLY A 141 21.54 -17.49 13.14
N ASP A 142 22.62 -17.92 13.79
CA ASP A 142 22.59 -18.63 15.07
C ASP A 142 22.58 -17.66 16.27
N TRP A 143 21.47 -17.51 16.97
CA TRP A 143 21.31 -16.64 18.12
C TRP A 143 21.73 -17.33 19.43
N GLY A 144 22.28 -16.57 20.38
CA GLY A 144 22.44 -16.94 21.79
C GLY A 144 21.74 -15.94 22.70
N PHE A 145 21.76 -16.20 24.00
CA PHE A 145 21.14 -15.33 25.01
C PHE A 145 22.09 -15.17 26.19
N GLU A 146 22.69 -13.98 26.31
CA GLU A 146 23.71 -13.67 27.32
C GLU A 146 23.38 -12.31 27.97
N ASN A 147 23.62 -12.16 29.27
CA ASN A 147 23.36 -10.92 30.00
C ASN A 147 21.92 -10.38 29.87
N ASN A 148 20.92 -11.27 29.94
CA ASN A 148 19.49 -10.95 29.80
C ASN A 148 19.09 -10.29 28.46
N GLN A 149 19.83 -10.52 27.39
CA GLN A 149 19.52 -10.01 26.04
C GLN A 149 19.86 -11.04 24.96
N TRP A 150 19.10 -11.03 23.87
CA TRP A 150 19.39 -11.81 22.68
C TRP A 150 20.67 -11.31 22.02
N CYS A 151 21.46 -12.22 21.47
CA CYS A 151 22.69 -11.89 20.78
C CYS A 151 22.92 -12.81 19.57
N GLY A 152 23.61 -12.34 18.52
CA GLY A 152 23.98 -13.17 17.37
C GLY A 152 25.33 -13.85 17.57
N ILE A 153 25.39 -15.14 17.32
CA ILE A 153 26.62 -15.94 17.42
C ILE A 153 27.36 -15.87 16.11
N VAL A 154 28.65 -15.56 16.22
CA VAL A 154 29.55 -15.53 15.08
C VAL A 154 30.48 -16.73 15.20
N LYS A 155 30.28 -17.73 14.33
CA LYS A 155 31.09 -18.95 14.33
C LYS A 155 32.56 -18.62 14.11
N LYS A 156 33.37 -18.69 15.16
CA LYS A 156 34.84 -18.55 15.06
C LYS A 156 35.37 -19.67 14.18
N SER A 157 35.93 -19.31 13.03
CA SER A 157 36.69 -20.21 12.17
C SER A 157 37.95 -20.67 12.91
N ASN A 158 37.93 -21.91 13.42
CA ASN A 158 39.16 -22.59 13.81
C ASN A 158 39.78 -23.20 12.54
N ASP A 159 40.78 -22.52 11.98
CA ASP A 159 41.66 -23.08 10.96
C ASP A 159 42.81 -23.85 11.61
N ASN A 160 42.90 -25.13 11.28
CA ASN A 160 44.08 -25.85 10.75
C ASN A 160 44.17 -27.29 11.30
N ASN A 161 43.97 -28.28 10.42
CA ASN A 161 45.14 -28.95 9.84
C ASN A 161 44.83 -29.82 8.61
N ASN A 162 45.71 -29.64 7.63
CA ASN A 162 45.92 -30.44 6.42
C ASN A 162 46.12 -31.95 6.71
N ASN A 163 45.56 -32.84 5.88
CA ASN A 163 46.26 -33.51 4.77
C ASN A 163 45.58 -34.82 4.34
N ASN A 164 45.35 -34.91 3.02
CA ASN A 164 45.49 -36.05 2.10
C ASN A 164 45.40 -37.52 2.57
N ASN A 165 44.66 -38.25 1.72
CA ASN A 165 44.87 -39.60 1.17
C ASN A 165 44.19 -40.83 1.80
N ASN A 166 43.39 -41.45 0.91
CA ASN A 166 43.28 -42.87 0.56
C ASN A 166 42.71 -43.92 1.54
N ASN A 167 41.66 -44.57 1.02
CA ASN A 167 41.36 -46.02 0.98
C ASN A 167 41.24 -46.86 2.27
N ASN A 168 40.09 -47.56 2.26
CA ASN A 168 39.83 -48.94 2.68
C ASN A 168 39.71 -49.34 4.17
N ASN A 169 38.56 -50.00 4.40
CA ASN A 169 38.31 -51.20 5.21
C ASN A 169 38.31 -51.14 6.75
N ASN A 170 37.12 -51.51 7.25
CA ASN A 170 36.80 -52.46 8.32
C ASN A 170 37.27 -52.27 9.78
N ASN A 171 36.28 -52.59 10.62
CA ASN A 171 36.31 -53.15 11.98
C ASN A 171 36.27 -52.21 13.18
N ASN A 172 35.10 -52.27 13.85
CA ASN A 172 34.85 -52.43 15.28
C ASN A 172 35.97 -52.04 16.26
N ASN A 173 35.68 -51.08 17.13
CA ASN A 173 35.53 -51.36 18.56
C ASN A 173 34.89 -50.19 19.34
N ASN A 174 34.01 -50.57 20.27
CA ASN A 174 33.31 -49.72 21.22
C ASN A 174 34.25 -48.89 22.10
N ASN A 175 33.87 -47.64 22.39
CA ASN A 175 33.84 -47.13 23.76
C ASN A 175 32.94 -45.90 23.89
N ASN A 176 32.13 -45.92 24.94
CA ASN A 176 31.12 -44.95 25.32
C ASN A 176 31.68 -43.53 25.50
N ASN A 177 31.00 -42.57 24.89
CA ASN A 177 30.67 -41.29 25.52
C ASN A 177 29.42 -40.75 24.83
N GLN A 178 28.29 -40.79 25.54
CA GLN A 178 27.08 -40.08 25.16
C GLN A 178 27.37 -38.59 25.20
N ASN A 179 27.65 -37.99 24.05
CA ASN A 179 27.36 -36.58 23.84
C ASN A 179 25.90 -36.51 23.43
N GLU A 180 25.03 -36.25 24.40
CA GLU A 180 23.67 -35.81 24.13
C GLU A 180 23.74 -34.57 23.24
N VAL A 181 23.22 -34.69 22.02
CA VAL A 181 22.89 -33.54 21.18
C VAL A 181 21.87 -32.72 21.95
N PRO A 182 22.07 -31.40 22.18
CA PRO A 182 21.05 -30.59 22.82
C PRO A 182 19.79 -30.67 21.95
N VAL A 183 18.72 -31.23 22.53
CA VAL A 183 17.39 -31.17 21.94
C VAL A 183 17.02 -29.69 21.88
N VAL A 184 16.94 -29.12 20.68
CA VAL A 184 16.38 -27.78 20.49
C VAL A 184 14.92 -27.87 20.84
N VAL A 185 14.57 -27.37 22.01
CA VAL A 185 13.18 -27.24 22.41
C VAL A 185 12.64 -26.03 21.70
N ASP A 186 11.73 -26.26 20.75
CA ASP A 186 10.89 -25.20 20.23
C ASP A 186 9.92 -24.75 21.34
N ASN A 187 10.23 -23.60 21.92
CA ASN A 187 9.46 -22.99 23.00
C ASN A 187 8.13 -22.38 22.53
N THR A 188 7.83 -22.40 21.23
CA THR A 188 6.53 -21.97 20.70
C THR A 188 5.47 -23.07 20.83
N PRO A 189 4.17 -22.71 20.94
CA PRO A 189 3.10 -23.70 20.95
C PRO A 189 3.09 -24.54 19.66
N GLN A 190 3.23 -25.85 19.82
CA GLN A 190 3.11 -26.82 18.73
C GLN A 190 1.65 -27.26 18.61
N PHE A 191 1.07 -27.08 17.43
CA PHE A 191 -0.31 -27.44 17.13
C PHE A 191 -0.36 -28.87 16.55
N SER A 192 -1.31 -29.69 16.97
CA SER A 192 -1.49 -31.04 16.41
C SER A 192 -2.04 -31.04 14.98
N MET A 193 -2.48 -29.88 14.49
CA MET A 193 -3.08 -29.70 13.17
C MET A 193 -2.63 -28.37 12.56
N GLU A 194 -2.29 -28.41 11.28
CA GLU A 194 -1.98 -27.21 10.49
C GLU A 194 -3.24 -26.39 10.17
N SER A 195 -3.09 -25.12 9.77
CA SER A 195 -4.24 -24.39 9.24
C SER A 195 -4.73 -25.07 7.96
N GLY A 196 -6.04 -25.07 7.75
CA GLY A 196 -6.59 -25.71 6.57
C GLY A 196 -8.08 -25.99 6.67
N PHE A 197 -8.52 -26.83 5.75
CA PHE A 197 -9.91 -27.18 5.51
C PHE A 197 -10.15 -28.59 6.04
N TYR A 198 -11.13 -28.75 6.91
CA TYR A 198 -11.43 -30.00 7.60
C TYR A 198 -12.92 -30.31 7.54
N GLU A 199 -13.26 -31.57 7.26
CA GLU A 199 -14.65 -32.00 7.34
C GLU A 199 -15.11 -32.00 8.80
N ASN A 200 -16.30 -31.46 9.04
CA ASN A 200 -16.89 -31.42 10.37
C ASN A 200 -17.30 -32.85 10.81
N VAL A 201 -16.49 -33.44 11.68
CA VAL A 201 -16.70 -34.77 12.25
C VAL A 201 -16.75 -34.72 13.77
N ASP A 202 -17.52 -35.61 14.38
CA ASP A 202 -17.59 -35.70 15.84
C ASP A 202 -16.23 -36.05 16.44
N GLY A 203 -15.82 -35.30 17.47
CA GLY A 203 -14.56 -35.52 18.19
C GLY A 203 -13.33 -34.91 17.54
N LEU A 204 -13.47 -34.03 16.54
CA LEU A 204 -12.35 -33.24 16.02
C LEU A 204 -11.80 -32.31 17.11
N ASN A 205 -10.57 -32.56 17.53
CA ASN A 205 -9.91 -31.80 18.59
C ASN A 205 -8.50 -31.37 18.17
N LEU A 206 -8.13 -30.16 18.58
CA LEU A 206 -6.80 -29.60 18.44
C LEU A 206 -6.08 -29.70 19.78
N THR A 207 -4.88 -30.26 19.80
CA THR A 207 -4.02 -30.26 20.99
C THR A 207 -2.82 -29.36 20.78
N LEU A 208 -2.39 -28.71 21.86
CA LEU A 208 -1.23 -27.82 21.90
C LEU A 208 -0.18 -28.38 22.84
N ASN A 209 1.08 -28.32 22.44
CA ASN A 209 2.20 -28.85 23.22
C ASN A 209 3.33 -27.81 23.28
N SER A 210 3.95 -27.63 24.44
CA SER A 210 5.14 -26.78 24.63
C SER A 210 5.75 -27.08 26.00
N GLU A 211 7.00 -26.66 26.25
CA GLU A 211 7.66 -26.84 27.55
C GLU A 211 7.17 -25.86 28.65
N GLY A 212 6.47 -24.79 28.28
CA GLY A 212 5.92 -23.82 29.22
C GLY A 212 4.40 -23.88 29.37
N THR A 213 3.83 -22.87 30.04
CA THR A 213 2.37 -22.74 30.16
C THR A 213 1.81 -22.08 28.91
N ILE A 214 1.00 -22.79 28.14
CA ILE A 214 0.41 -22.24 26.91
C ILE A 214 -0.82 -21.39 27.28
N TYR A 215 -0.84 -20.15 26.78
CA TYR A 215 -2.01 -19.28 26.78
C TYR A 215 -2.56 -19.20 25.38
N TYR A 216 -3.89 -19.23 25.23
CA TYR A 216 -4.54 -19.15 23.92
C TYR A 216 -5.85 -18.36 23.95
N THR A 217 -6.25 -17.84 22.80
CA THR A 217 -7.52 -17.14 22.57
C THR A 217 -8.24 -17.72 21.36
N LEU A 218 -9.57 -17.63 21.38
CA LEU A 218 -10.47 -18.10 20.31
C LEU A 218 -11.28 -16.96 19.67
N ASP A 219 -11.07 -15.72 20.14
CA ASP A 219 -11.74 -14.48 19.74
C ASP A 219 -10.81 -13.54 18.96
N SER A 220 -9.67 -14.06 18.50
CA SER A 220 -8.60 -13.33 17.80
C SER A 220 -7.86 -12.28 18.65
N SER A 221 -8.14 -12.11 19.94
CA SER A 221 -7.37 -11.19 20.81
C SER A 221 -5.96 -11.72 21.11
N ASP A 222 -5.03 -10.84 21.51
CA ASP A 222 -3.66 -11.25 21.82
C ASP A 222 -3.59 -12.12 23.09
N PRO A 223 -3.12 -13.38 23.03
CA PRO A 223 -3.10 -14.28 24.18
C PRO A 223 -2.09 -13.87 25.28
N THR A 224 -1.17 -12.95 24.99
CA THR A 224 -0.15 -12.48 25.94
C THR A 224 -0.65 -11.34 26.82
N THR A 225 -1.66 -10.58 26.35
CA THR A 225 -2.18 -9.40 27.04
C THR A 225 -3.68 -9.44 27.32
N SER A 226 -4.44 -10.26 26.59
CA SER A 226 -5.89 -10.28 26.67
C SER A 226 -6.41 -10.89 27.97
N THR A 227 -7.46 -10.30 28.52
CA THR A 227 -8.20 -10.87 29.66
C THR A 227 -9.04 -12.10 29.27
N THR A 228 -9.24 -12.35 27.97
CA THR A 228 -9.94 -13.54 27.46
C THR A 228 -9.00 -14.72 27.20
N ALA A 229 -7.68 -14.54 27.43
CA ALA A 229 -6.70 -15.61 27.30
C ALA A 229 -6.98 -16.74 28.30
N MET A 230 -7.00 -17.97 27.78
CA MET A 230 -7.20 -19.19 28.56
C MET A 230 -5.87 -19.92 28.70
N ILE A 231 -5.64 -20.53 29.87
CA ILE A 231 -4.53 -21.47 30.05
C ILE A 231 -4.95 -22.79 29.41
N TYR A 232 -4.11 -23.34 28.54
CA TYR A 232 -4.34 -24.64 27.93
C TYR A 232 -4.24 -25.75 28.98
N ASP A 233 -5.34 -26.46 29.21
CA ASP A 233 -5.44 -27.57 30.17
C ASP A 233 -5.98 -28.88 29.54
N GLY A 234 -6.27 -28.87 28.23
CA GLY A 234 -6.77 -30.03 27.50
C GLY A 234 -7.14 -29.72 26.05
N PRO A 235 -7.56 -30.73 25.28
CA PRO A 235 -7.88 -30.58 23.86
C PRO A 235 -8.93 -29.50 23.58
N ILE A 236 -8.67 -28.66 22.58
CA ILE A 236 -9.59 -27.63 22.10
C ILE A 236 -10.53 -28.26 21.07
N LYS A 237 -11.83 -28.26 21.36
CA LYS A 237 -12.84 -28.76 20.42
C LYS A 237 -12.91 -27.84 19.19
N ILE A 238 -12.78 -28.42 18.00
CA ILE A 238 -12.96 -27.74 16.72
C ILE A 238 -14.23 -28.28 16.06
N TYR A 239 -15.07 -27.39 15.52
CA TYR A 239 -16.34 -27.74 14.88
C TYR A 239 -16.74 -26.64 13.90
N ASP A 240 -17.83 -26.87 13.15
CA ASP A 240 -18.44 -25.85 12.29
C ASP A 240 -19.03 -24.68 13.11
N LYS A 241 -18.25 -23.61 13.26
CA LYS A 241 -18.63 -22.38 13.98
C LYS A 241 -19.75 -21.58 13.32
N SER A 242 -20.24 -21.99 12.15
CA SER A 242 -21.37 -21.32 11.49
C SER A 242 -22.65 -21.38 12.33
N ILE A 243 -22.75 -22.33 13.27
CA ILE A 243 -23.88 -22.43 14.22
C ILE A 243 -23.79 -21.44 15.39
N ASP A 244 -22.66 -20.77 15.58
CA ASP A 244 -22.46 -19.84 16.70
C ASP A 244 -23.05 -18.46 16.39
N PRO A 245 -23.41 -17.68 17.43
CA PRO A 245 -23.76 -16.27 17.26
C PRO A 245 -22.67 -15.49 16.53
N ASN A 246 -23.08 -14.47 15.79
CA ASN A 246 -22.16 -13.51 15.18
C ASN A 246 -21.48 -12.65 16.26
N GLY A 247 -20.20 -12.36 16.09
CA GLY A 247 -19.39 -11.51 16.94
C GLY A 247 -19.08 -10.18 16.25
N ILE A 248 -17.91 -10.06 15.60
CA ILE A 248 -17.46 -8.79 15.03
C ILE A 248 -18.36 -8.27 13.90
N SER A 249 -19.12 -9.14 13.23
CA SER A 249 -20.09 -8.73 12.20
C SER A 249 -21.34 -8.05 12.76
N MET A 250 -21.53 -8.04 14.09
CA MET A 250 -22.63 -7.34 14.74
C MET A 250 -22.43 -5.82 14.86
N HIS A 251 -21.23 -5.30 14.54
CA HIS A 251 -21.00 -3.86 14.49
C HIS A 251 -21.87 -3.21 13.40
N GLN A 252 -22.45 -2.07 13.72
CA GLN A 252 -23.47 -1.43 12.89
C GLN A 252 -23.41 0.10 12.98
N HIS A 253 -24.35 0.76 12.32
CA HIS A 253 -24.53 2.20 12.49
C HIS A 253 -25.16 2.51 13.86
N GLU A 254 -24.51 3.41 14.59
CA GLU A 254 -24.95 3.92 15.88
C GLU A 254 -24.86 5.45 15.92
N ASN A 255 -26.01 6.10 16.14
CA ASN A 255 -26.07 7.56 16.23
C ASN A 255 -25.21 8.08 17.38
N ASN A 256 -24.29 9.01 17.07
CA ASN A 256 -23.42 9.67 18.04
C ASN A 256 -22.55 8.72 18.88
N SER A 257 -22.17 7.57 18.32
CA SER A 257 -21.29 6.58 18.95
C SER A 257 -19.90 6.61 18.31
N PRO A 258 -18.80 6.50 19.10
CA PRO A 258 -17.48 6.34 18.53
C PRO A 258 -17.31 4.94 17.90
N TYR A 259 -18.18 3.98 18.23
CA TYR A 259 -18.14 2.60 17.74
C TYR A 259 -18.94 2.39 16.44
N SER A 260 -19.61 3.44 15.93
CA SER A 260 -20.35 3.34 14.68
C SER A 260 -19.42 3.05 13.49
N ILE A 261 -19.80 2.13 12.61
CA ILE A 261 -18.96 1.76 11.43
C ILE A 261 -19.24 2.61 10.18
N THR A 262 -20.28 3.46 10.24
CA THR A 262 -20.70 4.42 9.22
C THR A 262 -21.03 5.76 9.89
N LEU A 263 -20.90 6.88 9.17
CA LEU A 263 -21.22 8.21 9.71
C LEU A 263 -22.72 8.47 9.84
N GLN A 264 -23.49 8.27 8.77
CA GLN A 264 -24.94 8.56 8.71
C GLN A 264 -25.75 7.41 8.09
N THR A 265 -25.17 6.65 7.16
CA THR A 265 -25.84 5.49 6.57
C THR A 265 -26.29 4.49 7.64
N ASN A 266 -27.61 4.31 7.79
CA ASN A 266 -28.21 3.49 8.84
C ASN A 266 -28.14 1.97 8.55
N TYR A 267 -26.92 1.45 8.48
CA TYR A 267 -26.67 0.02 8.37
C TYR A 267 -27.04 -0.70 9.68
N LYS A 268 -27.76 -1.81 9.57
CA LYS A 268 -28.09 -2.71 10.68
C LYS A 268 -27.49 -4.08 10.42
N ALA A 269 -26.75 -4.58 11.39
CA ALA A 269 -26.12 -5.89 11.29
C ALA A 269 -27.16 -7.00 11.24
N SER A 270 -26.93 -8.01 10.39
CA SER A 270 -27.81 -9.17 10.32
C SER A 270 -27.63 -10.07 11.54
N THR A 271 -28.74 -10.53 12.10
CA THR A 271 -28.75 -11.53 13.19
C THR A 271 -28.72 -12.96 12.66
N ILE A 272 -28.79 -13.17 11.34
CA ILE A 272 -28.60 -14.48 10.72
C ILE A 272 -27.16 -14.92 10.98
N LYS A 273 -27.00 -16.16 11.41
CA LYS A 273 -25.68 -16.74 11.58
C LYS A 273 -25.02 -16.93 10.22
N HIS A 274 -23.82 -16.39 10.07
CA HIS A 274 -22.99 -16.57 8.89
C HIS A 274 -21.89 -17.59 9.11
N ASP A 275 -21.30 -18.05 8.02
CA ASP A 275 -20.14 -18.95 8.02
C ASP A 275 -18.99 -18.37 8.84
N LYS A 276 -18.38 -19.21 9.66
CA LYS A 276 -17.25 -18.84 10.54
C LYS A 276 -16.20 -19.93 10.52
N VAL A 277 -14.98 -19.54 10.85
CA VAL A 277 -13.81 -20.39 10.92
C VAL A 277 -13.23 -20.28 12.31
N THR A 278 -12.52 -21.31 12.75
CA THR A 278 -11.88 -21.28 14.07
C THR A 278 -10.50 -20.68 13.93
N VAL A 279 -10.29 -19.52 14.54
CA VAL A 279 -8.96 -18.92 14.73
C VAL A 279 -8.48 -19.29 16.12
N VAL A 280 -7.25 -19.79 16.22
CA VAL A 280 -6.58 -20.04 17.50
C VAL A 280 -5.28 -19.27 17.50
N ARG A 281 -5.13 -18.32 18.43
CA ARG A 281 -3.87 -17.63 18.71
C ARG A 281 -3.31 -18.18 20.00
N ALA A 282 -2.06 -18.62 20.02
CA ALA A 282 -1.42 -19.18 21.21
C ALA A 282 0.01 -18.68 21.39
N ALA A 283 0.42 -18.52 22.65
CA ALA A 283 1.80 -18.24 23.03
C ALA A 283 2.15 -19.02 24.30
N THR A 284 3.40 -19.45 24.42
CA THR A 284 3.91 -20.13 25.61
C THR A 284 4.49 -19.10 26.56
N LYS A 285 4.05 -19.12 27.82
CA LYS A 285 4.70 -18.40 28.91
C LYS A 285 5.81 -19.27 29.50
N LEU A 286 7.03 -18.76 29.44
CA LEU A 286 8.24 -19.42 29.94
C LEU A 286 8.41 -19.22 31.44
N SER A 287 9.32 -20.00 32.04
CA SER A 287 9.59 -19.98 33.49
C SER A 287 10.13 -18.65 34.00
N ASP A 288 10.76 -17.85 33.12
CA ASP A 288 11.23 -16.49 33.42
C ASP A 288 10.12 -15.42 33.34
N GLY A 289 8.90 -15.82 32.97
CA GLY A 289 7.74 -14.96 32.84
C GLY A 289 7.55 -14.31 31.47
N THR A 290 8.49 -14.48 30.53
CA THR A 290 8.37 -13.99 29.15
C THR A 290 7.44 -14.88 28.31
N PHE A 291 6.98 -14.35 27.18
CA PHE A 291 6.18 -15.09 26.21
C PHE A 291 6.98 -15.42 24.95
N SER A 292 6.74 -16.60 24.38
CA SER A 292 7.11 -16.91 23.01
C SER A 292 6.39 -15.98 22.02
N PRO A 293 6.83 -15.92 20.76
CA PRO A 293 6.00 -15.37 19.69
C PRO A 293 4.60 -16.00 19.65
N VAL A 294 3.59 -15.20 19.28
CA VAL A 294 2.22 -15.69 19.11
C VAL A 294 2.11 -16.45 17.79
N ILE A 295 1.71 -17.72 17.87
CA ILE A 295 1.39 -18.55 16.72
C ILE A 295 -0.12 -18.47 16.47
N THR A 296 -0.51 -18.25 15.22
CA THR A 296 -1.92 -18.16 14.81
C THR A 296 -2.21 -19.19 13.74
N LYS A 297 -3.26 -19.99 13.96
CA LYS A 297 -3.75 -21.00 13.02
C LYS A 297 -5.23 -20.78 12.73
N THR A 298 -5.63 -21.04 11.49
CA THR A 298 -7.02 -20.89 11.03
C THR A 298 -7.57 -22.19 10.47
N TYR A 299 -8.70 -22.64 11.01
CA TYR A 299 -9.35 -23.91 10.67
C TYR A 299 -10.73 -23.68 10.08
N LEU A 300 -10.90 -24.00 8.80
CA LEU A 300 -12.18 -24.01 8.11
C LEU A 300 -12.81 -25.39 8.30
N VAL A 301 -13.71 -25.50 9.27
CA VAL A 301 -14.38 -26.76 9.59
C VAL A 301 -15.83 -26.70 9.17
N MET A 302 -16.21 -27.47 8.15
CA MET A 302 -17.53 -27.39 7.53
C MET A 302 -17.92 -28.74 6.93
N ASN A 303 -19.16 -28.87 6.44
CA ASN A 303 -19.53 -30.02 5.60
C ASN A 303 -18.78 -30.00 4.25
N SER A 304 -18.67 -31.15 3.61
CA SER A 304 -17.94 -31.33 2.35
C SER A 304 -18.39 -30.40 1.22
N GLN A 305 -19.68 -30.10 1.09
CA GLN A 305 -20.19 -29.18 0.06
C GLN A 305 -19.70 -27.74 0.27
N ASN A 306 -19.69 -27.26 1.51
CA ASN A 306 -19.18 -25.94 1.87
C ASN A 306 -17.66 -25.85 1.71
N LEU A 307 -16.92 -26.92 2.04
CA LEU A 307 -15.47 -26.95 1.80
C LEU A 307 -15.15 -26.80 0.31
N VAL A 308 -15.87 -27.51 -0.58
CA VAL A 308 -15.71 -27.36 -2.03
C VAL A 308 -16.00 -25.92 -2.48
N PHE A 309 -17.05 -25.29 -1.94
CA PHE A 309 -17.36 -23.89 -2.24
C PHE A 309 -16.18 -22.96 -1.95
N TYR A 310 -15.48 -23.17 -0.83
CA TYR A 310 -14.34 -22.34 -0.44
C TYR A 310 -13.01 -22.78 -1.04
N SER A 311 -12.83 -24.03 -1.47
CA SER A 311 -11.59 -24.48 -2.13
C SER A 311 -11.50 -24.06 -3.59
N ASP A 312 -12.63 -23.78 -4.24
CA ASP A 312 -12.74 -23.33 -5.64
C ASP A 312 -12.25 -21.87 -5.88
N ILE A 313 -11.87 -21.15 -4.82
CA ILE A 313 -11.44 -19.75 -4.87
C ILE A 313 -10.34 -19.52 -3.82
N PRO A 314 -9.38 -18.61 -4.05
CA PRO A 314 -8.47 -18.17 -2.99
C PRO A 314 -9.26 -17.72 -1.75
N VAL A 315 -8.77 -18.08 -0.56
CA VAL A 315 -9.32 -17.61 0.71
C VAL A 315 -8.22 -16.93 1.52
N VAL A 316 -8.53 -15.74 2.01
CA VAL A 316 -7.67 -14.99 2.93
C VAL A 316 -8.31 -15.03 4.32
N SER A 317 -7.56 -15.49 5.31
CA SER A 317 -7.84 -15.21 6.71
C SER A 317 -7.01 -14.00 7.12
N LEU A 318 -7.68 -12.92 7.51
CA LEU A 318 -7.07 -11.72 8.04
C LEU A 318 -7.41 -11.64 9.53
N VAL A 319 -6.41 -11.84 10.37
CA VAL A 319 -6.57 -11.92 11.83
C VAL A 319 -5.83 -10.76 12.49
N THR A 320 -6.48 -10.06 13.39
CA THR A 320 -5.90 -9.00 14.20
C THR A 320 -6.51 -9.05 15.60
N ASP A 321 -5.90 -8.38 16.57
CA ASP A 321 -6.62 -8.07 17.80
C ASP A 321 -7.89 -7.25 17.46
N PRO A 322 -9.10 -7.63 17.93
CA PRO A 322 -10.34 -6.94 17.58
C PRO A 322 -10.34 -5.44 17.93
N SER A 323 -9.56 -5.03 18.93
CA SER A 323 -9.39 -3.61 19.28
C SER A 323 -8.75 -2.79 18.16
N ASN A 324 -7.92 -3.40 17.31
CA ASN A 324 -7.34 -2.72 16.15
C ASN A 324 -8.41 -2.35 15.11
N LEU A 325 -9.54 -3.04 15.09
CA LEU A 325 -10.67 -2.75 14.21
C LEU A 325 -11.69 -1.83 14.90
N PHE A 326 -12.08 -2.15 16.15
CA PHE A 326 -13.29 -1.57 16.76
C PHE A 326 -13.08 -0.75 18.03
N ASP A 327 -11.84 -0.55 18.47
CA ASP A 327 -11.59 0.39 19.57
C ASP A 327 -11.94 1.84 19.19
N LYS A 328 -12.43 2.63 20.15
CA LYS A 328 -12.84 4.01 19.89
C LYS A 328 -11.67 4.94 19.52
N ASP A 329 -10.46 4.67 20.01
CA ASP A 329 -9.32 5.57 19.84
C ASP A 329 -8.41 5.09 18.70
N LYS A 330 -8.17 3.78 18.60
CA LYS A 330 -7.32 3.20 17.54
C LYS A 330 -8.05 2.36 16.50
N GLY A 331 -9.32 1.98 16.69
CA GLY A 331 -10.02 1.05 15.80
C GLY A 331 -10.22 1.62 14.41
N ILE A 332 -9.66 0.98 13.39
CA ILE A 332 -9.67 1.50 12.00
C ILE A 332 -11.02 1.33 11.30
N TYR A 333 -11.96 0.57 11.87
CA TYR A 333 -13.26 0.28 11.28
C TYR A 333 -14.39 1.23 11.72
N VAL A 334 -14.16 2.02 12.76
CA VAL A 334 -15.19 2.81 13.42
C VAL A 334 -15.02 4.32 13.16
N CYS A 335 -16.02 5.12 13.54
CA CYS A 335 -15.94 6.58 13.47
C CYS A 335 -14.86 7.11 14.44
N GLY A 336 -14.77 6.49 15.61
CA GLY A 336 -13.84 6.81 16.68
C GLY A 336 -14.20 8.05 17.49
N GLN A 337 -13.49 8.22 18.61
CA GLN A 337 -13.67 9.36 19.51
C GLN A 337 -13.38 10.69 18.79
N GLN A 338 -12.40 10.71 17.88
CA GLN A 338 -12.07 11.90 17.09
C GLN A 338 -13.25 12.46 16.29
N TYR A 339 -14.17 11.61 15.83
CA TYR A 339 -15.36 12.08 15.12
C TYR A 339 -16.29 12.84 16.05
N LEU A 340 -16.51 12.32 17.26
CA LEU A 340 -17.36 12.98 18.26
C LEU A 340 -16.76 14.28 18.76
N ASP A 341 -15.43 14.33 18.91
CA ASP A 341 -14.72 15.53 19.32
C ASP A 341 -14.77 16.59 18.21
N TRP A 342 -14.60 16.19 16.94
CA TRP A 342 -14.79 17.07 15.79
C TRP A 342 -16.21 17.65 15.75
N LYS A 343 -17.25 16.84 15.99
CA LYS A 343 -18.64 17.31 16.05
C LYS A 343 -18.90 18.36 17.13
N LYS A 344 -18.12 18.34 18.21
CA LYS A 344 -18.18 19.32 19.30
C LYS A 344 -17.28 20.54 19.07
N SER A 345 -16.39 20.47 18.08
CA SER A 345 -15.44 21.53 17.79
C SER A 345 -16.08 22.67 16.96
N PRO A 346 -15.51 23.88 16.98
CA PRO A 346 -15.92 24.98 16.09
C PRO A 346 -15.76 24.65 14.58
N ASN A 347 -14.99 23.61 14.24
CA ASN A 347 -14.74 23.18 12.87
C ASN A 347 -15.81 22.21 12.33
N TYR A 348 -16.83 21.87 13.14
CA TYR A 348 -17.91 21.00 12.71
C TYR A 348 -18.72 21.63 11.57
N LYS A 349 -18.93 20.84 10.50
CA LYS A 349 -19.70 21.25 9.33
C LYS A 349 -20.97 20.38 9.25
N PRO A 350 -22.13 20.84 9.78
CA PRO A 350 -23.33 20.00 9.92
C PRO A 350 -23.95 19.55 8.60
N PHE A 351 -23.68 20.25 7.50
CA PHE A 351 -24.19 19.93 6.17
C PHE A 351 -23.15 19.25 5.27
N LYS A 352 -22.02 18.81 5.85
CA LYS A 352 -20.98 18.08 5.13
C LYS A 352 -21.51 16.71 4.72
N SER A 353 -21.23 16.29 3.48
CA SER A 353 -21.61 14.97 3.02
C SER A 353 -20.81 13.90 3.76
N GLU A 354 -21.44 12.80 4.16
CA GLU A 354 -20.71 11.68 4.79
C GLU A 354 -19.72 11.00 3.82
N TRP A 355 -19.85 11.27 2.53
CA TRP A 355 -19.01 10.73 1.47
C TRP A 355 -17.81 11.62 1.14
N ASP A 356 -17.71 12.81 1.75
CA ASP A 356 -16.55 13.68 1.58
C ASP A 356 -15.31 13.03 2.22
N THR A 357 -14.20 13.03 1.47
CA THR A 357 -12.97 12.27 1.82
C THR A 357 -12.15 12.91 2.93
N ASP A 358 -12.42 14.17 3.23
CA ASP A 358 -11.81 14.99 4.29
C ASP A 358 -12.68 15.04 5.56
N ASN A 359 -13.61 14.10 5.72
CA ASN A 359 -14.30 13.88 7.00
C ASN A 359 -13.34 13.40 8.08
N VAL A 360 -13.64 13.72 9.35
CA VAL A 360 -12.86 13.31 10.51
C VAL A 360 -13.45 12.01 11.08
N ALA A 361 -12.75 10.89 10.91
CA ALA A 361 -13.10 9.60 11.52
C ALA A 361 -11.88 8.66 11.50
N ASN A 362 -11.86 7.63 12.35
CA ASN A 362 -10.76 6.65 12.36
C ASN A 362 -10.61 5.98 10.99
N PHE A 363 -11.71 5.51 10.37
CA PHE A 363 -11.63 4.91 9.04
C PHE A 363 -11.20 5.87 7.92
N PHE A 364 -11.23 7.20 8.11
CA PHE A 364 -10.69 8.17 7.15
C PHE A 364 -9.20 8.48 7.37
N SER A 365 -8.63 8.04 8.49
CA SER A 365 -7.28 8.40 8.87
C SER A 365 -6.19 7.77 7.98
N LYS A 366 -5.03 8.42 7.89
CA LYS A 366 -3.95 8.11 6.94
C LYS A 366 -2.59 7.98 7.66
N GLY A 367 -1.59 7.44 6.96
CA GLY A 367 -0.21 7.33 7.47
C GLY A 367 0.09 6.03 8.23
N LYS A 368 1.38 5.85 8.58
CA LYS A 368 1.89 4.67 9.29
C LYS A 368 1.30 4.51 10.69
N GLU A 369 0.95 5.62 11.35
CA GLU A 369 0.30 5.64 12.67
C GLU A 369 -1.10 4.99 12.67
N TRP A 370 -1.73 4.90 11.50
CA TRP A 370 -3.03 4.28 11.30
C TRP A 370 -2.95 2.89 10.66
N GLU A 371 -1.75 2.32 10.56
CA GLU A 371 -1.57 0.89 10.28
C GLU A 371 -1.77 0.10 11.59
N ARG A 372 -2.39 -1.07 11.49
CA ARG A 372 -2.56 -2.02 12.61
C ARG A 372 -1.87 -3.33 12.29
N ASP A 373 -1.24 -3.93 13.27
CA ASP A 373 -0.70 -5.28 13.16
C ASP A 373 -1.81 -6.28 12.87
N ALA A 374 -1.52 -7.23 11.99
CA ALA A 374 -2.41 -8.31 11.61
C ALA A 374 -1.59 -9.49 11.09
N ILE A 375 -2.26 -10.62 10.91
CA ILE A 375 -1.73 -11.83 10.32
C ILE A 375 -2.54 -12.10 9.06
N PHE A 376 -1.83 -12.20 7.94
CA PHE A 376 -2.38 -12.57 6.65
C PHE A 376 -2.05 -14.04 6.39
N THR A 377 -3.09 -14.85 6.22
CA THR A 377 -2.96 -16.24 5.77
C THR A 377 -3.74 -16.44 4.47
N LEU A 378 -3.05 -16.94 3.44
CA LEU A 378 -3.61 -17.29 2.14
C LEU A 378 -3.79 -18.82 2.04
N PHE A 379 -4.98 -19.22 1.63
CA PHE A 379 -5.32 -20.58 1.26
C PHE A 379 -5.61 -20.68 -0.24
N MET A 380 -5.06 -21.72 -0.85
CA MET A 380 -5.33 -22.12 -2.23
C MET A 380 -5.71 -23.59 -2.24
N ASP A 381 -6.79 -23.94 -2.95
CA ASP A 381 -7.28 -25.32 -3.06
C ASP A 381 -7.44 -26.01 -1.68
N GLY A 382 -7.89 -25.25 -0.68
CA GLY A 382 -8.10 -25.72 0.69
C GLY A 382 -6.84 -25.86 1.57
N LYS A 383 -5.66 -25.45 1.08
CA LYS A 383 -4.38 -25.58 1.81
C LYS A 383 -3.76 -24.22 2.09
N GLU A 384 -3.16 -24.07 3.27
CA GLU A 384 -2.33 -22.90 3.59
C GLU A 384 -1.11 -22.86 2.64
N VAL A 385 -0.91 -21.74 1.94
CA VAL A 385 0.24 -21.54 1.04
C VAL A 385 1.14 -20.39 1.45
N LYS A 386 0.65 -19.46 2.28
CA LYS A 386 1.45 -18.36 2.84
C LYS A 386 0.78 -17.83 4.11
N THR A 387 1.55 -17.72 5.19
CA THR A 387 1.20 -16.98 6.41
C THR A 387 2.28 -15.97 6.72
N GLN A 388 1.89 -14.77 7.14
CA GLN A 388 2.84 -13.74 7.55
C GLN A 388 2.17 -12.65 8.39
N ASN A 389 2.91 -12.08 9.33
CA ASN A 389 2.57 -10.83 9.99
C ASN A 389 2.68 -9.65 9.01
N VAL A 390 1.70 -8.75 9.06
CA VAL A 390 1.53 -7.62 8.15
C VAL A 390 0.93 -6.42 8.89
N GLY A 391 1.01 -5.24 8.28
CA GLY A 391 0.22 -4.08 8.66
C GLY A 391 -1.03 -3.97 7.81
N ILE A 392 -2.16 -3.58 8.39
CA ILE A 392 -3.40 -3.28 7.68
C ILE A 392 -3.88 -1.86 7.94
N ARG A 393 -4.48 -1.25 6.91
CA ARG A 393 -5.17 0.05 7.02
C ARG A 393 -6.35 0.09 6.07
N ILE A 394 -7.38 0.85 6.40
CA ILE A 394 -8.50 1.04 5.49
C ILE A 394 -8.06 1.73 4.19
N LYS A 395 -8.49 1.15 3.07
CA LYS A 395 -8.28 1.62 1.70
C LYS A 395 -9.53 2.33 1.18
N GLY A 396 -9.29 3.31 0.31
CA GLY A 396 -10.32 3.94 -0.52
C GLY A 396 -10.27 5.45 -0.40
N ALA A 397 -11.35 6.08 -0.84
CA ALA A 397 -11.62 7.50 -0.67
C ALA A 397 -12.94 7.62 0.10
N SER A 398 -14.04 7.97 -0.56
CA SER A 398 -15.38 8.02 0.05
C SER A 398 -15.85 6.66 0.58
N THR A 399 -15.41 5.58 -0.06
CA THR A 399 -15.80 4.20 0.27
C THR A 399 -15.29 3.72 1.62
N ARG A 400 -14.39 4.47 2.28
CA ARG A 400 -13.99 4.22 3.67
C ARG A 400 -15.17 4.34 4.64
N ASN A 401 -16.22 5.09 4.30
CA ASN A 401 -17.46 5.19 5.08
C ASN A 401 -18.45 4.04 4.81
N SER A 402 -18.17 3.10 3.89
CA SER A 402 -19.05 1.94 3.72
C SER A 402 -18.97 0.99 4.92
N GLN A 403 -20.08 0.30 5.21
CA GLN A 403 -20.15 -0.78 6.20
C GLN A 403 -19.15 -1.91 5.91
N ILE A 404 -18.80 -2.08 4.63
CA ILE A 404 -17.74 -2.98 4.18
C ILE A 404 -16.56 -2.12 3.76
N LYS A 405 -15.38 -2.41 4.30
CA LYS A 405 -14.18 -1.61 4.03
C LYS A 405 -13.14 -2.45 3.30
N SER A 406 -12.42 -1.79 2.40
CA SER A 406 -11.25 -2.38 1.74
C SER A 406 -10.02 -2.21 2.63
N PHE A 407 -9.03 -3.07 2.48
CA PHE A 407 -7.77 -2.97 3.21
C PHE A 407 -6.60 -2.73 2.26
N ASN A 408 -5.64 -1.91 2.68
CA ASN A 408 -4.26 -2.04 2.24
C ASN A 408 -3.54 -2.98 3.21
N VAL A 409 -2.74 -3.88 2.66
CA VAL A 409 -1.87 -4.81 3.40
C VAL A 409 -0.43 -4.41 3.12
N TYR A 410 0.39 -4.29 4.17
CA TYR A 410 1.76 -3.81 4.13
C TYR A 410 2.70 -4.84 4.75
N ALA A 411 3.66 -5.32 3.97
CA ALA A 411 4.78 -6.11 4.48
C ALA A 411 5.91 -5.16 4.87
N ARG A 412 6.35 -5.22 6.13
CA ARG A 412 7.38 -4.33 6.68
C ARG A 412 8.14 -5.06 7.77
N LYS A 413 9.44 -4.74 7.93
CA LYS A 413 10.28 -5.31 8.98
C LYS A 413 9.70 -5.17 10.39
N LYS A 414 8.99 -4.06 10.68
CA LYS A 414 8.32 -3.85 11.97
C LYS A 414 7.23 -4.89 12.32
N TYR A 415 6.71 -5.61 11.33
CA TYR A 415 5.69 -6.66 11.53
C TYR A 415 6.28 -8.07 11.42
N GLY A 416 7.31 -8.25 10.59
CA GLY A 416 7.87 -9.54 10.22
C GLY A 416 8.65 -9.39 8.91
N ASP A 417 8.43 -10.28 7.94
CA ASP A 417 9.09 -10.11 6.64
C ASP A 417 8.68 -8.79 5.96
N SER A 418 9.65 -8.15 5.30
CA SER A 418 9.42 -6.91 4.57
C SER A 418 8.69 -7.11 3.24
N LYS A 419 8.47 -8.35 2.80
CA LYS A 419 7.75 -8.69 1.58
C LYS A 419 6.91 -9.94 1.80
N VAL A 420 5.73 -9.97 1.20
CA VAL A 420 5.00 -11.23 1.01
C VAL A 420 5.57 -11.92 -0.23
N GLU A 421 6.30 -13.02 -0.02
CA GLU A 421 6.89 -13.82 -1.09
C GLU A 421 5.94 -14.97 -1.50
N TYR A 422 5.07 -14.69 -2.46
CA TYR A 422 4.15 -15.65 -3.10
C TYR A 422 3.59 -15.04 -4.39
N GLU A 423 3.17 -15.86 -5.36
CA GLU A 423 2.42 -15.38 -6.53
C GLU A 423 0.96 -15.06 -6.12
N LEU A 424 0.77 -13.93 -5.44
CA LEU A 424 -0.56 -13.50 -4.97
C LEU A 424 -1.54 -13.26 -6.11
N ILE A 425 -1.04 -12.77 -7.24
CA ILE A 425 -1.83 -12.43 -8.42
C ILE A 425 -1.30 -13.24 -9.60
N LYS A 426 -2.16 -14.07 -10.16
CA LYS A 426 -1.79 -15.06 -11.17
C LYS A 426 -1.48 -14.36 -12.48
N ASP A 427 -0.43 -14.82 -13.17
CA ASP A 427 -0.02 -14.28 -14.47
C ASP A 427 0.35 -12.78 -14.42
N ASN A 428 0.68 -12.25 -13.23
CA ASN A 428 1.19 -10.89 -13.07
C ASN A 428 2.68 -10.85 -13.38
N LYS A 429 3.08 -10.01 -14.34
CA LYS A 429 4.43 -9.97 -14.90
C LYS A 429 4.95 -8.54 -14.98
N ASN A 430 6.23 -8.40 -14.69
CA ASN A 430 6.96 -7.17 -14.95
C ASN A 430 7.07 -6.93 -16.47
N PHE A 431 6.72 -5.72 -16.93
CA PHE A 431 6.66 -5.36 -18.34
C PHE A 431 8.03 -5.23 -19.01
N VAL A 432 9.08 -4.93 -18.24
CA VAL A 432 10.45 -4.79 -18.77
C VAL A 432 11.15 -6.14 -18.89
N THR A 433 11.03 -6.98 -17.86
CA THR A 433 11.79 -8.23 -17.74
C THR A 433 11.00 -9.48 -18.11
N GLY A 434 9.67 -9.37 -18.22
CA GLY A 434 8.76 -10.51 -18.46
C GLY A 434 8.64 -11.50 -17.29
N LYS A 435 9.31 -11.25 -16.16
CA LYS A 435 9.33 -12.14 -15.00
C LYS A 435 8.04 -12.03 -14.20
N THR A 436 7.55 -13.17 -13.69
CA THR A 436 6.41 -13.21 -12.76
C THR A 436 6.74 -12.44 -11.49
N ILE A 437 5.83 -11.57 -11.07
CA ILE A 437 5.93 -10.83 -9.81
C ILE A 437 5.49 -11.77 -8.67
N LYS A 438 6.40 -12.01 -7.72
CA LYS A 438 6.17 -12.90 -6.56
C LYS A 438 6.49 -12.26 -5.21
N LYS A 439 6.89 -11.00 -5.21
CA LYS A 439 7.33 -10.29 -4.00
C LYS A 439 6.54 -8.99 -3.90
N TYR A 440 5.80 -8.84 -2.82
CA TYR A 440 4.90 -7.70 -2.61
C TYR A 440 5.23 -6.99 -1.31
N ASP A 441 5.69 -5.74 -1.40
CA ASP A 441 5.85 -4.85 -0.25
C ASP A 441 4.48 -4.35 0.25
N SER A 442 3.52 -4.21 -0.67
CA SER A 442 2.12 -3.94 -0.32
C SER A 442 1.17 -4.37 -1.43
N PHE A 443 -0.07 -4.64 -1.06
CA PHE A 443 -1.19 -4.90 -1.96
C PHE A 443 -2.49 -4.48 -1.29
N SER A 444 -3.61 -4.63 -1.98
CA SER A 444 -4.92 -4.29 -1.45
C SER A 444 -5.86 -5.48 -1.46
N LEU A 445 -6.71 -5.57 -0.44
CA LEU A 445 -7.93 -6.37 -0.44
C LEU A 445 -9.11 -5.43 -0.71
N ARG A 446 -9.59 -5.37 -1.96
CA ARG A 446 -10.72 -4.50 -2.36
C ARG A 446 -12.03 -5.29 -2.34
N HIS A 447 -13.02 -4.87 -1.54
CA HIS A 447 -14.32 -5.56 -1.53
C HIS A 447 -15.08 -5.36 -2.83
N THR A 448 -15.88 -6.36 -3.22
CA THR A 448 -16.69 -6.37 -4.46
C THR A 448 -18.17 -6.65 -4.21
N ASN A 449 -18.69 -6.32 -3.02
CA ASN A 449 -20.11 -6.50 -2.69
C ASN A 449 -21.06 -5.70 -3.61
N TRP A 450 -20.57 -4.61 -4.18
CA TRP A 450 -21.28 -3.79 -5.13
C TRP A 450 -20.93 -4.28 -6.52
N PHE A 451 -21.93 -4.77 -7.24
CA PHE A 451 -21.76 -5.41 -8.55
C PHE A 451 -20.96 -4.56 -9.55
N ASP A 452 -21.14 -3.25 -9.55
CA ASP A 452 -20.42 -2.33 -10.44
C ASP A 452 -18.90 -2.47 -10.31
N ARG A 453 -18.40 -2.83 -9.12
CA ARG A 453 -16.98 -3.09 -8.90
C ARG A 453 -16.43 -4.29 -9.65
N MET A 454 -17.27 -5.22 -10.09
CA MET A 454 -16.86 -6.36 -10.91
C MET A 454 -16.31 -5.92 -12.28
N ARG A 455 -16.66 -4.69 -12.73
CA ARG A 455 -16.23 -4.11 -14.01
C ARG A 455 -14.73 -3.85 -14.08
N GLU A 456 -14.11 -3.47 -12.95
CA GLU A 456 -12.66 -3.23 -12.87
C GLU A 456 -11.88 -4.41 -13.46
N SER A 457 -12.11 -5.62 -12.96
CA SER A 457 -11.42 -6.82 -13.44
C SER A 457 -11.74 -7.21 -14.88
N VAL A 458 -12.91 -6.84 -15.40
CA VAL A 458 -13.28 -7.08 -16.80
C VAL A 458 -12.48 -6.14 -17.71
N VAL A 459 -12.49 -4.85 -17.40
CA VAL A 459 -11.82 -3.81 -18.20
C VAL A 459 -10.30 -4.00 -18.17
N GLN A 460 -9.72 -4.20 -16.99
CA GLN A 460 -8.26 -4.38 -16.84
C GLN A 460 -7.76 -5.61 -17.62
N ARG A 461 -8.52 -6.72 -17.65
CA ARG A 461 -8.21 -7.88 -18.50
C ARG A 461 -8.27 -7.58 -20.00
N GLY A 462 -9.16 -6.69 -20.43
CA GLY A 462 -9.20 -6.24 -21.83
C GLY A 462 -7.96 -5.46 -22.23
N LEU A 463 -7.50 -4.58 -21.33
CA LEU A 463 -6.30 -3.73 -21.50
C LEU A 463 -4.97 -4.47 -21.35
N LYS A 464 -4.95 -5.62 -20.66
CA LYS A 464 -3.74 -6.36 -20.29
C LYS A 464 -2.82 -6.71 -21.48
N ASP A 465 -3.39 -6.98 -22.65
CA ASP A 465 -2.63 -7.38 -23.84
C ASP A 465 -1.96 -6.19 -24.55
N THR A 466 -2.20 -4.95 -24.10
CA THR A 466 -1.68 -3.72 -24.69
C THR A 466 -0.98 -2.88 -23.62
N PRO A 467 0.31 -3.16 -23.31
CA PRO A 467 1.03 -2.63 -22.15
C PRO A 467 1.53 -1.18 -22.34
N ILE A 468 0.66 -0.33 -22.88
CA ILE A 468 0.89 1.11 -23.08
C ILE A 468 0.42 1.91 -21.86
N LEU A 469 -0.67 1.44 -21.22
CA LEU A 469 -1.17 2.01 -19.98
C LEU A 469 -0.63 1.26 -18.78
N ALA A 470 -0.37 1.99 -17.71
CA ALA A 470 -0.28 1.35 -16.41
C ALA A 470 -1.65 0.81 -15.97
N THR A 471 -1.74 -0.51 -15.86
CA THR A 471 -2.94 -1.27 -15.48
C THR A 471 -2.71 -1.99 -14.15
N TYR A 472 -3.80 -2.45 -13.52
CA TYR A 472 -3.69 -3.29 -12.32
C TYR A 472 -4.09 -4.72 -12.62
N ASP A 473 -3.24 -5.65 -12.22
CA ASP A 473 -3.60 -7.06 -12.15
C ASP A 473 -4.30 -7.37 -10.81
N MET A 474 -5.21 -8.34 -10.85
CA MET A 474 -5.97 -8.77 -9.67
C MET A 474 -6.50 -10.19 -9.74
N ASN A 475 -6.64 -10.81 -8.58
CA ASN A 475 -7.32 -12.09 -8.37
C ASN A 475 -8.50 -11.92 -7.40
N LYS A 476 -9.62 -12.59 -7.64
CA LYS A 476 -10.73 -12.65 -6.68
C LYS A 476 -10.38 -13.58 -5.52
N THR A 477 -10.80 -13.22 -4.32
CA THR A 477 -10.60 -13.99 -3.08
C THR A 477 -11.82 -13.87 -2.18
N ILE A 478 -12.08 -14.85 -1.34
CA ILE A 478 -12.92 -14.66 -0.15
C ILE A 478 -12.04 -14.16 1.00
N VAL A 479 -12.57 -13.28 1.84
CA VAL A 479 -11.94 -12.87 3.09
C VAL A 479 -12.75 -13.40 4.27
N PHE A 480 -12.07 -13.97 5.26
CA PHE A 480 -12.54 -14.11 6.63
C PHE A 480 -11.78 -13.10 7.50
N LEU A 481 -12.50 -12.24 8.22
CA LEU A 481 -11.94 -11.24 9.12
C LEU A 481 -12.18 -11.70 10.55
N ASP A 482 -11.13 -11.87 11.35
CA ASP A 482 -11.17 -12.39 12.73
C ASP A 482 -12.08 -13.62 12.89
N GLY A 483 -12.04 -14.52 11.91
CA GLY A 483 -12.79 -15.77 11.92
C GLY A 483 -14.20 -15.72 11.31
N GLU A 484 -14.71 -14.56 10.91
CA GLU A 484 -16.06 -14.45 10.32
C GLU A 484 -16.02 -14.20 8.81
N PHE A 485 -16.91 -14.88 8.06
CA PHE A 485 -17.02 -14.70 6.61
C PHE A 485 -17.25 -13.23 6.31
N TRP A 486 -16.31 -12.60 5.60
CA TRP A 486 -16.34 -11.18 5.37
C TRP A 486 -16.90 -10.79 3.99
N GLY A 487 -16.65 -11.63 2.98
CA GLY A 487 -17.22 -11.53 1.64
C GLY A 487 -16.21 -11.74 0.52
N LEU A 488 -16.66 -11.48 -0.71
CA LEU A 488 -15.85 -11.45 -1.92
C LEU A 488 -15.04 -10.16 -2.02
N TYR A 489 -13.75 -10.32 -2.22
CA TYR A 489 -12.74 -9.29 -2.37
C TYR A 489 -11.86 -9.57 -3.60
N GLU A 490 -11.02 -8.61 -3.93
CA GLU A 490 -9.93 -8.72 -4.89
C GLU A 490 -8.61 -8.52 -4.15
N ILE A 491 -7.66 -9.43 -4.32
CA ILE A 491 -6.25 -9.14 -4.15
C ILE A 491 -5.83 -8.37 -5.39
N ILE A 492 -5.56 -7.08 -5.24
CA ILE A 492 -5.24 -6.16 -6.32
C ILE A 492 -3.97 -5.39 -6.02
N GLU A 493 -3.21 -5.08 -7.06
CA GLU A 493 -2.07 -4.18 -6.97
C GLU A 493 -2.46 -2.81 -6.39
N LYS A 494 -1.50 -2.19 -5.72
CA LYS A 494 -1.68 -0.88 -5.09
C LYS A 494 -0.80 0.15 -5.78
N SER A 495 -1.43 1.16 -6.37
CA SER A 495 -0.76 2.40 -6.81
C SER A 495 0.22 2.89 -5.75
N SER A 496 1.51 2.84 -6.07
CA SER A 496 2.63 3.22 -5.21
C SER A 496 3.93 3.16 -5.97
N ALA A 497 5.00 3.68 -5.37
CA ALA A 497 6.36 3.53 -5.88
C ALA A 497 6.75 2.05 -6.01
N TYR A 498 6.26 1.20 -5.10
CA TYR A 498 6.49 -0.26 -5.16
C TYR A 498 5.80 -0.93 -6.35
N TYR A 499 4.58 -0.51 -6.69
CA TYR A 499 3.90 -0.99 -7.89
C TYR A 499 4.68 -0.62 -9.16
N ILE A 500 5.17 0.62 -9.22
CA ILE A 500 5.96 1.09 -10.36
C ILE A 500 7.29 0.32 -10.45
N LYS A 501 7.96 0.08 -9.31
CA LYS A 501 9.15 -0.76 -9.24
C LYS A 501 8.89 -2.19 -9.69
N SER A 502 7.85 -2.84 -9.18
CA SER A 502 7.57 -4.24 -9.50
C SER A 502 7.17 -4.43 -10.96
N ASN A 503 6.46 -3.48 -11.56
CA ASN A 503 5.93 -3.60 -12.92
C ASN A 503 6.87 -3.04 -13.99
N TYR A 504 7.59 -1.95 -13.71
CA TYR A 504 8.38 -1.22 -14.71
C TYR A 504 9.87 -1.12 -14.37
N ASP A 505 10.34 -1.77 -13.31
CA ASP A 505 11.76 -1.80 -12.90
C ASP A 505 12.38 -0.41 -12.69
N ILE A 506 11.57 0.53 -12.18
CA ILE A 506 12.01 1.88 -11.80
C ILE A 506 12.25 1.90 -10.28
N PRO A 507 13.43 2.32 -9.79
CA PRO A 507 13.70 2.42 -8.36
C PRO A 507 12.69 3.31 -7.64
N THR A 508 12.26 2.91 -6.44
CA THR A 508 11.18 3.56 -5.68
C THR A 508 11.44 5.03 -5.39
N GLU A 509 12.69 5.37 -5.10
CA GLU A 509 13.20 6.72 -4.84
C GLU A 509 13.13 7.62 -6.08
N ASN A 510 13.07 7.02 -7.28
CA ASN A 510 12.98 7.73 -8.54
C ASN A 510 11.53 7.84 -9.07
N VAL A 511 10.52 7.38 -8.32
CA VAL A 511 9.14 7.40 -8.78
C VAL A 511 8.47 8.70 -8.39
N ALA A 512 7.95 9.43 -9.38
CA ALA A 512 6.90 10.42 -9.17
C ALA A 512 5.58 9.84 -9.66
N LEU A 513 4.53 9.90 -8.82
CA LEU A 513 3.19 9.38 -9.13
C LEU A 513 2.14 10.39 -8.66
N ILE A 514 1.28 10.80 -9.57
CA ILE A 514 0.16 11.72 -9.31
C ILE A 514 -1.13 10.98 -9.61
N LYS A 515 -2.10 11.09 -8.71
CA LYS A 515 -3.42 10.48 -8.85
C LYS A 515 -4.49 11.50 -8.50
N ASN A 516 -5.41 11.73 -9.42
CA ASN A 516 -6.53 12.66 -9.23
C ASN A 516 -6.09 14.04 -8.70
N ASP A 517 -4.99 14.60 -9.22
CA ASP A 517 -4.36 15.88 -8.87
C ASP A 517 -3.55 15.93 -7.56
N GLU A 518 -3.55 14.83 -6.81
CA GLU A 518 -2.76 14.67 -5.59
C GLU A 518 -1.45 13.91 -5.87
N LEU A 519 -0.37 14.35 -5.23
CA LEU A 519 0.90 13.64 -5.21
C LEU A 519 0.77 12.41 -4.31
N GLU A 520 0.95 11.22 -4.88
CA GLU A 520 0.97 9.97 -4.12
C GLU A 520 2.42 9.56 -3.78
N GLU A 521 3.36 9.81 -4.71
CA GLU A 521 4.78 9.51 -4.57
C GLU A 521 5.61 10.59 -5.30
N GLY A 522 6.80 10.89 -4.81
CA GLY A 522 7.71 11.90 -5.37
C GLY A 522 7.75 13.20 -4.56
N THR A 523 8.15 14.29 -5.21
CA THR A 523 8.35 15.60 -4.56
C THR A 523 7.28 16.61 -4.96
N ASP A 524 7.12 17.69 -4.18
CA ASP A 524 6.23 18.80 -4.55
C ASP A 524 6.62 19.43 -5.90
N GLN A 525 7.92 19.40 -6.25
CA GLN A 525 8.41 19.83 -7.55
C GLN A 525 7.88 18.97 -8.69
N ASP A 526 7.75 17.65 -8.49
CA ASP A 526 7.17 16.76 -9.51
C ASP A 526 5.70 17.09 -9.80
N LEU A 527 4.92 17.38 -8.74
CA LEU A 527 3.55 17.85 -8.89
C LEU A 527 3.49 19.20 -9.61
N GLN A 528 4.39 20.12 -9.28
CA GLN A 528 4.47 21.43 -9.90
C GLN A 528 4.86 21.33 -11.38
N ASP A 529 5.78 20.44 -11.75
CA ASP A 529 6.18 20.19 -13.13
C ASP A 529 5.01 19.69 -13.97
N PHE A 530 4.21 18.76 -13.44
CA PHE A 530 3.01 18.29 -14.12
C PHE A 530 1.97 19.41 -14.28
N LYS A 531 1.75 20.22 -13.24
CA LYS A 531 0.88 21.41 -13.31
C LYS A 531 1.36 22.42 -14.36
N ASN A 532 2.67 22.66 -14.43
CA ASN A 532 3.29 23.53 -15.43
C ASN A 532 3.07 22.99 -16.84
N LEU A 533 3.18 21.67 -17.06
CA LEU A 533 2.89 21.05 -18.35
C LEU A 533 1.41 21.22 -18.75
N VAL A 534 0.46 21.01 -17.83
CA VAL A 534 -0.97 21.27 -18.10
C VAL A 534 -1.21 22.73 -18.46
N ASN A 535 -0.60 23.67 -17.73
CA ASN A 535 -0.71 25.10 -18.01
C ASN A 535 -0.06 25.48 -19.34
N TYR A 536 1.08 24.88 -19.70
CA TYR A 536 1.70 25.06 -21.00
C TYR A 536 0.73 24.70 -22.13
N CYS A 537 0.06 23.54 -22.03
CA CYS A 537 -0.94 23.12 -23.01
C CYS A 537 -2.13 24.10 -23.08
N LYS A 538 -2.59 24.65 -21.96
CA LYS A 538 -3.67 25.65 -21.93
C LYS A 538 -3.31 26.95 -22.66
N SER A 539 -2.06 27.40 -22.49
CA SER A 539 -1.61 28.73 -22.90
C SER A 539 -0.96 28.78 -24.29
N ASN A 540 -0.72 27.63 -24.93
CA ASN A 540 -0.03 27.55 -26.21
C ASN A 540 -0.86 26.82 -27.27
N ASP A 541 -0.70 27.24 -28.51
CA ASP A 541 -1.28 26.55 -29.66
C ASP A 541 -0.47 25.29 -30.00
N LEU A 542 -1.04 24.12 -29.72
CA LEU A 542 -0.40 22.81 -29.95
C LEU A 542 -0.54 22.32 -31.41
N THR A 543 -1.16 23.10 -32.30
CA THR A 543 -1.05 22.87 -33.75
C THR A 543 0.33 23.27 -34.28
N ASN A 544 1.06 24.13 -33.55
CA ASN A 544 2.45 24.46 -33.83
C ASN A 544 3.38 23.31 -33.46
N GLU A 545 4.29 22.95 -34.37
CA GLU A 545 5.20 21.81 -34.21
C GLU A 545 6.17 21.95 -33.01
N ASN A 546 6.68 23.15 -32.72
CA ASN A 546 7.57 23.35 -31.58
C ASN A 546 6.85 23.14 -30.24
N ASN A 547 5.60 23.63 -30.14
CA ASN A 547 4.78 23.45 -28.95
C ASN A 547 4.36 22.00 -28.77
N TYR A 548 4.01 21.31 -29.86
CA TYR A 548 3.72 19.88 -29.85
C TYR A 548 4.93 19.07 -29.37
N ASN A 549 6.11 19.34 -29.92
CA ASN A 549 7.36 18.65 -29.56
C ASN A 549 7.77 18.92 -28.11
N TYR A 550 7.53 20.13 -27.58
CA TYR A 550 7.75 20.42 -26.16
C TYR A 550 6.98 19.47 -25.23
N VAL A 551 5.72 19.18 -25.57
CA VAL A 551 4.87 18.25 -24.82
C VAL A 551 5.33 16.81 -25.03
N ALA A 552 5.61 16.41 -26.28
CA ALA A 552 6.06 15.05 -26.62
C ALA A 552 7.40 14.66 -25.96
N GLN A 553 8.26 15.63 -25.65
CA GLN A 553 9.50 15.41 -24.91
C GLN A 553 9.29 15.14 -23.42
N ARG A 554 8.13 15.53 -22.86
CA ARG A 554 7.84 15.45 -21.42
C ARG A 554 6.76 14.43 -21.08
N MET A 555 6.00 13.98 -22.07
CA MET A 555 4.90 13.06 -21.90
C MET A 555 4.92 12.03 -23.02
N ASP A 556 4.70 10.78 -22.65
CA ASP A 556 4.42 9.72 -23.57
C ASP A 556 3.01 9.93 -24.17
N LEU A 557 2.95 10.37 -25.42
CA LEU A 557 1.69 10.75 -26.07
C LEU A 557 0.81 9.55 -26.39
N ASP A 558 1.38 8.36 -26.59
CA ASP A 558 0.58 7.15 -26.81
C ASP A 558 -0.16 6.76 -25.53
N SER A 559 0.48 6.69 -24.36
CA SER A 559 -0.23 6.42 -23.10
C SER A 559 -1.33 7.45 -22.81
N LEU A 560 -1.12 8.74 -23.14
CA LEU A 560 -2.20 9.73 -23.09
C LEU A 560 -3.35 9.37 -24.03
N ILE A 561 -3.06 9.04 -25.29
CA ILE A 561 -4.07 8.66 -26.29
C ILE A 561 -4.85 7.42 -25.82
N TYR A 562 -4.18 6.36 -25.38
CA TYR A 562 -4.83 5.15 -24.91
C TYR A 562 -5.69 5.40 -23.67
N ASN A 563 -5.25 6.26 -22.75
CA ASN A 563 -6.02 6.59 -21.56
C ASN A 563 -7.34 7.29 -21.93
N TYR A 564 -7.27 8.30 -22.82
CA TYR A 564 -8.46 9.03 -23.24
C TYR A 564 -9.36 8.20 -24.15
N ALA A 565 -8.77 7.42 -25.07
CA ALA A 565 -9.52 6.49 -25.91
C ALA A 565 -10.27 5.45 -25.05
N THR A 566 -9.64 4.91 -24.01
CA THR A 566 -10.29 4.04 -23.02
C THR A 566 -11.47 4.74 -22.34
N GLY A 567 -11.28 5.97 -21.85
CA GLY A 567 -12.35 6.76 -21.21
C GLY A 567 -13.53 7.04 -22.14
N PHE A 568 -13.25 7.45 -23.38
CA PHE A 568 -14.26 7.66 -24.42
C PHE A 568 -14.98 6.37 -24.79
N TYR A 569 -14.24 5.28 -25.01
CA TYR A 569 -14.78 4.00 -25.44
C TYR A 569 -15.68 3.40 -24.37
N LEU A 570 -15.25 3.37 -23.11
CA LEU A 570 -16.02 2.75 -22.02
C LEU A 570 -17.15 3.63 -21.48
N GLY A 571 -17.19 4.92 -21.82
CA GLY A 571 -18.23 5.85 -21.37
C GLY A 571 -18.22 6.08 -19.86
N ILE A 572 -17.02 6.22 -19.27
CA ILE A 572 -16.82 6.29 -17.81
C ILE A 572 -17.55 7.51 -17.20
N TRP A 573 -18.23 7.31 -16.08
CA TRP A 573 -19.08 8.32 -15.43
C TRP A 573 -18.33 9.45 -14.71
N ASP A 574 -17.16 9.21 -14.11
CA ASP A 574 -16.42 10.24 -13.34
C ASP A 574 -15.17 10.80 -14.07
N TRP A 575 -14.99 10.42 -15.34
CA TRP A 575 -13.92 10.88 -16.24
C TRP A 575 -14.39 12.10 -17.09
N PRO A 576 -13.56 13.05 -17.60
CA PRO A 576 -12.09 13.01 -17.83
C PRO A 576 -11.21 13.68 -16.78
N ASN A 577 -11.79 14.48 -15.89
CA ASN A 577 -11.01 15.26 -14.93
C ASN A 577 -10.81 14.56 -13.57
N ARG A 578 -11.29 13.32 -13.44
CA ARG A 578 -10.98 12.40 -12.34
C ARG A 578 -10.73 11.00 -12.91
N ASN A 579 -10.35 10.10 -12.02
CA ASN A 579 -9.96 8.71 -12.26
C ASN A 579 -8.80 8.59 -13.25
N TYR A 580 -7.77 9.43 -13.03
CA TYR A 580 -6.52 9.38 -13.78
C TYR A 580 -5.31 9.29 -12.85
N LEU A 581 -4.28 8.63 -13.37
CA LEU A 581 -3.01 8.34 -12.75
C LEU A 581 -1.95 8.69 -13.78
N VAL A 582 -0.90 9.38 -13.36
CA VAL A 582 0.32 9.55 -14.17
C VAL A 582 1.55 9.25 -13.33
N TYR A 583 2.57 8.70 -13.95
CA TYR A 583 3.86 8.44 -13.30
C TYR A 583 5.03 8.78 -14.22
N LYS A 584 6.22 9.00 -13.64
CA LYS A 584 7.49 9.09 -14.37
C LYS A 584 8.64 8.54 -13.52
N ASN A 585 9.73 8.19 -14.20
CA ASN A 585 11.07 8.14 -13.58
C ASN A 585 11.58 9.59 -13.46
N ASN A 586 11.82 10.11 -12.26
CA ASN A 586 12.42 11.43 -12.05
C ASN A 586 13.95 11.37 -11.89
N GLY A 587 14.54 10.16 -11.90
CA GLY A 587 15.98 9.94 -11.94
C GLY A 587 16.56 9.95 -13.35
N SER A 588 17.82 9.51 -13.49
CA SER A 588 18.46 9.36 -14.80
C SER A 588 17.74 8.28 -15.64
N PRO A 589 17.64 8.44 -16.97
CA PRO A 589 17.11 7.41 -17.83
C PRO A 589 17.84 6.07 -17.68
N ILE A 590 17.09 4.98 -17.63
CA ILE A 590 17.64 3.62 -17.50
C ILE A 590 17.72 3.01 -18.90
N GLU A 591 18.94 2.67 -19.34
CA GLU A 591 19.17 2.08 -20.67
C GLU A 591 18.40 0.76 -20.82
N GLY A 592 17.73 0.58 -21.97
CA GLY A 592 16.91 -0.60 -22.26
C GLY A 592 15.55 -0.62 -21.56
N ASN A 593 15.21 0.37 -20.75
CA ASN A 593 13.90 0.50 -20.11
C ASN A 593 13.13 1.70 -20.67
N GLU A 594 12.21 1.44 -21.61
CA GLU A 594 11.40 2.49 -22.24
C GLU A 594 10.51 3.24 -21.25
N TYR A 595 10.14 2.64 -20.13
CA TYR A 595 9.29 3.26 -19.11
C TYR A 595 10.04 4.25 -18.20
N ALA A 596 11.37 4.22 -18.26
CA ALA A 596 12.25 5.02 -17.41
C ALA A 596 12.88 6.23 -18.13
N ASP A 597 12.37 6.65 -19.29
CA ASP A 597 12.96 7.73 -20.12
C ASP A 597 12.74 9.18 -19.60
N GLY A 598 12.16 9.36 -18.42
CA GLY A 598 11.88 10.67 -17.84
C GLY A 598 10.51 11.28 -18.20
N LYS A 599 9.74 10.65 -19.09
CA LYS A 599 8.42 11.16 -19.51
C LYS A 599 7.31 10.76 -18.54
N TRP A 600 6.31 11.61 -18.43
CA TRP A 600 5.02 11.28 -17.82
C TRP A 600 4.28 10.24 -18.67
N ARG A 601 3.84 9.16 -18.03
CA ARG A 601 3.03 8.08 -18.60
C ARG A 601 1.70 7.97 -17.88
N TRP A 602 0.65 7.66 -18.63
CA TRP A 602 -0.69 7.50 -18.08
C TRP A 602 -0.97 6.06 -17.66
N GLY A 603 -1.73 5.91 -16.58
CA GLY A 603 -2.33 4.66 -16.18
C GLY A 603 -3.84 4.77 -16.05
N SER A 604 -4.50 3.65 -15.80
CA SER A 604 -5.95 3.56 -15.77
C SER A 604 -6.46 2.78 -14.56
N PHE A 605 -7.49 3.31 -13.91
CA PHE A 605 -8.12 2.68 -12.75
C PHE A 605 -9.54 3.23 -12.52
N ASP A 606 -10.30 2.54 -11.68
CA ASP A 606 -11.64 2.94 -11.22
C ASP A 606 -12.67 2.97 -12.37
N PHE A 607 -12.87 1.77 -12.91
CA PHE A 607 -13.84 1.47 -13.96
C PHE A 607 -15.19 0.99 -13.41
N ASP A 608 -15.43 1.14 -12.11
CA ASP A 608 -16.65 0.72 -11.44
C ASP A 608 -17.89 1.30 -12.16
N TYR A 609 -17.83 2.57 -12.55
CA TYR A 609 -18.92 3.25 -13.25
C TYR A 609 -18.73 3.34 -14.78
N SER A 610 -18.70 2.19 -15.44
CA SER A 610 -18.49 2.09 -16.89
C SER A 610 -19.28 0.95 -17.55
N THR A 611 -19.05 0.72 -18.86
CA THR A 611 -19.42 -0.50 -19.60
C THR A 611 -20.85 -1.01 -19.37
N GLY A 612 -21.84 -0.26 -19.87
CA GLY A 612 -23.24 -0.70 -19.91
C GLY A 612 -24.15 -0.07 -18.87
N LEU A 613 -23.60 0.58 -17.84
CA LEU A 613 -24.41 1.39 -16.93
C LEU A 613 -25.12 2.51 -17.69
N THR A 614 -26.37 2.74 -17.30
CA THR A 614 -27.25 3.73 -17.92
C THR A 614 -27.81 4.64 -16.83
N TYR A 615 -27.72 5.96 -17.02
CA TYR A 615 -28.24 6.95 -16.08
C TYR A 615 -29.31 7.80 -16.77
N GLU A 616 -30.21 8.40 -15.99
CA GLU A 616 -31.21 9.33 -16.53
C GLU A 616 -30.57 10.49 -17.30
N SER A 617 -29.43 10.97 -16.80
CA SER A 617 -28.59 12.00 -17.42
C SER A 617 -27.99 11.60 -18.77
N PHE A 618 -28.08 10.33 -19.17
CA PHE A 618 -27.70 9.88 -20.51
C PHE A 618 -28.75 10.26 -21.56
N GLY A 619 -29.88 10.84 -21.16
CA GLY A 619 -30.94 11.27 -22.07
C GLY A 619 -31.82 10.11 -22.55
N GLY A 620 -31.96 9.07 -21.72
CA GLY A 620 -32.82 7.91 -22.00
C GLY A 620 -32.26 6.91 -23.02
N VAL A 621 -30.98 7.03 -23.40
CA VAL A 621 -30.30 6.03 -24.25
C VAL A 621 -29.55 5.01 -23.39
N LYS A 622 -29.38 3.80 -23.93
CA LYS A 622 -28.52 2.76 -23.34
C LYS A 622 -27.06 3.24 -23.24
N GLY A 623 -26.33 2.76 -22.24
CA GLY A 623 -24.92 3.13 -22.00
C GLY A 623 -24.00 3.02 -23.22
N TYR A 624 -24.20 2.02 -24.09
CA TYR A 624 -23.41 1.87 -25.32
C TYR A 624 -23.63 2.99 -26.34
N ALA A 625 -24.80 3.64 -26.32
CA ALA A 625 -25.19 4.73 -27.19
C ALA A 625 -25.02 6.10 -26.53
N TYR A 626 -24.49 6.17 -25.30
CA TYR A 626 -24.20 7.43 -24.64
C TYR A 626 -23.01 8.15 -25.29
N ASP A 627 -23.21 9.42 -25.64
CA ASP A 627 -22.20 10.27 -26.26
C ASP A 627 -21.22 10.81 -25.21
N SER A 628 -20.14 10.05 -24.98
CA SER A 628 -19.05 10.43 -24.06
C SER A 628 -18.26 11.65 -24.53
N PHE A 629 -18.30 11.99 -25.82
CA PHE A 629 -17.64 13.19 -26.35
C PHE A 629 -18.38 14.46 -25.93
N LYS A 630 -19.71 14.48 -25.94
CA LYS A 630 -20.49 15.61 -25.39
C LYS A 630 -20.19 15.87 -23.92
N LYS A 631 -20.03 14.81 -23.13
CA LYS A 631 -19.66 14.92 -21.72
C LYS A 631 -18.27 15.52 -21.58
N PHE A 632 -17.30 14.99 -22.33
CA PHE A 632 -15.94 15.49 -22.37
C PHE A 632 -15.87 16.98 -22.70
N GLN A 633 -16.64 17.45 -23.68
CA GLN A 633 -16.63 18.87 -24.07
C GLN A 633 -17.00 19.81 -22.91
N LYS A 634 -17.80 19.36 -21.94
CA LYS A 634 -18.14 20.15 -20.73
C LYS A 634 -16.99 20.24 -19.73
N LYS A 635 -16.01 19.34 -19.82
CA LYS A 635 -14.90 19.17 -18.86
C LYS A 635 -13.51 19.43 -19.48
N LYS A 636 -13.46 19.73 -20.78
CA LYS A 636 -12.23 19.85 -21.57
C LYS A 636 -11.19 20.85 -21.06
N ASP A 637 -11.63 21.82 -20.24
CA ASP A 637 -10.80 22.88 -19.68
C ASP A 637 -10.43 22.65 -18.20
N GLU A 638 -11.03 21.64 -17.55
CA GLU A 638 -10.75 21.25 -16.16
C GLU A 638 -9.48 20.40 -16.09
N PHE A 639 -8.64 20.63 -15.07
CA PHE A 639 -7.40 19.89 -14.86
C PHE A 639 -7.64 18.36 -14.82
N PRO A 640 -6.80 17.51 -15.44
CA PRO A 640 -5.67 17.77 -16.33
C PRO A 640 -6.05 17.75 -17.83
N THR A 641 -7.35 17.64 -18.14
CA THR A 641 -7.97 17.52 -19.47
C THR A 641 -7.41 18.42 -20.58
N PRO A 642 -6.98 19.66 -20.29
CA PRO A 642 -6.31 20.54 -21.24
C PRO A 642 -5.12 19.94 -22.00
N ILE A 643 -4.43 18.94 -21.47
CA ILE A 643 -3.37 18.29 -22.26
C ILE A 643 -3.98 17.67 -23.52
N PHE A 644 -4.96 16.78 -23.37
CA PHE A 644 -5.61 16.13 -24.51
C PHE A 644 -6.44 17.11 -25.34
N SER A 645 -7.26 17.96 -24.70
CA SER A 645 -8.19 18.84 -25.42
C SER A 645 -7.51 19.89 -26.28
N ARG A 646 -6.21 20.13 -26.06
CA ARG A 646 -5.38 21.03 -26.87
C ARG A 646 -4.60 20.26 -27.93
N LEU A 647 -4.05 19.09 -27.58
CA LEU A 647 -3.34 18.21 -28.52
C LEU A 647 -4.25 17.67 -29.63
N ILE A 648 -5.53 17.42 -29.34
CA ILE A 648 -6.49 16.88 -30.32
C ILE A 648 -6.71 17.78 -31.54
N ASN A 649 -6.34 19.07 -31.46
CA ASN A 649 -6.41 19.98 -32.62
C ASN A 649 -5.24 19.77 -33.61
N ASN A 650 -4.16 19.10 -33.19
CA ASN A 650 -3.04 18.77 -34.06
C ASN A 650 -3.42 17.57 -34.95
N LYS A 651 -3.30 17.72 -36.28
CA LYS A 651 -3.71 16.69 -37.25
C LYS A 651 -3.01 15.34 -37.04
N LYS A 652 -1.72 15.34 -36.69
CA LYS A 652 -0.95 14.11 -36.43
C LYS A 652 -1.47 13.40 -35.18
N PHE A 653 -1.73 14.16 -34.11
CA PHE A 653 -2.28 13.62 -32.88
C PHE A 653 -3.69 13.07 -33.11
N TYR A 654 -4.55 13.81 -33.81
CA TYR A 654 -5.91 13.36 -34.07
C TYR A 654 -5.94 12.08 -34.91
N LYS A 655 -5.10 11.99 -35.95
CA LYS A 655 -4.96 10.76 -36.74
C LYS A 655 -4.59 9.57 -35.85
N ARG A 656 -3.54 9.69 -35.01
CA ARG A 656 -3.15 8.61 -34.08
C ARG A 656 -4.25 8.28 -33.07
N PHE A 657 -4.93 9.29 -32.53
CA PHE A 657 -6.07 9.06 -31.63
C PHE A 657 -7.21 8.31 -32.31
N ALA A 658 -7.55 8.64 -33.55
CA ALA A 658 -8.58 7.94 -34.30
C ALA A 658 -8.21 6.49 -34.58
N GLU A 659 -6.95 6.21 -34.96
CA GLU A 659 -6.41 4.86 -35.10
C GLU A 659 -6.58 4.05 -33.80
N VAL A 660 -6.16 4.62 -32.67
CA VAL A 660 -6.30 3.94 -31.36
C VAL A 660 -7.77 3.78 -30.97
N MET A 661 -8.65 4.73 -31.28
CA MET A 661 -10.09 4.55 -31.08
C MET A 661 -10.61 3.32 -31.85
N HIS A 662 -10.13 3.10 -33.09
CA HIS A 662 -10.47 1.89 -33.85
C HIS A 662 -9.90 0.62 -33.19
N GLU A 663 -8.64 0.64 -32.78
CA GLU A 663 -7.99 -0.47 -32.02
C GLU A 663 -8.77 -0.83 -30.74
N MET A 664 -9.37 0.15 -30.06
CA MET A 664 -10.21 -0.10 -28.87
C MET A 664 -11.36 -1.06 -29.17
N GLY A 665 -12.04 -0.91 -30.30
CA GLY A 665 -13.16 -1.79 -30.67
C GLY A 665 -12.75 -3.06 -31.40
N ASP A 666 -11.68 -2.99 -32.20
CA ASP A 666 -11.27 -4.10 -33.06
C ASP A 666 -10.43 -5.15 -32.32
N GLU A 667 -9.58 -4.71 -31.38
CA GLU A 667 -8.59 -5.57 -30.72
C GLU A 667 -8.75 -5.61 -29.19
N ILE A 668 -8.71 -4.44 -28.54
CA ILE A 668 -8.60 -4.33 -27.07
C ILE A 668 -9.90 -4.76 -26.38
N PHE A 669 -11.01 -4.14 -26.79
CA PHE A 669 -12.36 -4.41 -26.31
C PHE A 669 -13.22 -5.07 -27.39
N ASN A 670 -12.59 -5.89 -28.23
CA ASN A 670 -13.28 -6.72 -29.21
C ASN A 670 -14.46 -7.46 -28.57
N SER A 671 -15.64 -7.38 -29.18
CA SER A 671 -16.89 -7.93 -28.63
C SER A 671 -16.77 -9.41 -28.24
N SER A 672 -16.15 -10.25 -29.07
CA SER A 672 -15.98 -11.68 -28.78
C SER A 672 -14.99 -11.92 -27.64
N LYS A 673 -13.87 -11.18 -27.61
CA LYS A 673 -12.89 -11.23 -26.52
C LYS A 673 -13.54 -10.86 -25.18
N MET A 674 -14.24 -9.71 -25.15
CA MET A 674 -14.86 -9.20 -23.93
C MET A 674 -15.99 -10.10 -23.44
N LYS A 675 -16.81 -10.63 -24.35
CA LYS A 675 -17.84 -11.62 -24.00
C LYS A 675 -17.24 -12.84 -23.30
N ASN A 676 -16.14 -13.39 -23.79
CA ASN A 676 -15.47 -14.53 -23.15
C ASN A 676 -14.93 -14.17 -21.75
N ILE A 677 -14.33 -12.98 -21.60
CA ILE A 677 -13.86 -12.49 -20.29
C ILE A 677 -15.03 -12.35 -19.30
N ILE A 678 -16.15 -11.80 -19.76
CA ILE A 678 -17.37 -11.57 -18.97
C ILE A 678 -18.01 -12.90 -18.56
N GLU A 679 -18.16 -13.84 -19.48
CA GLU A 679 -18.72 -15.17 -19.20
C GLU A 679 -17.84 -15.96 -18.23
N ASP A 680 -16.52 -15.89 -18.37
CA ASP A 680 -15.56 -16.47 -17.44
C ASP A 680 -15.72 -15.89 -16.01
N GLN A 681 -15.80 -14.56 -15.89
CA GLN A 681 -16.02 -13.89 -14.60
C GLN A 681 -17.37 -14.26 -13.99
N LYS A 682 -18.45 -14.26 -14.79
CA LYS A 682 -19.80 -14.63 -14.35
C LYS A 682 -19.84 -16.06 -13.82
N ASN A 683 -19.35 -17.01 -14.60
CA ASN A 683 -19.38 -18.43 -14.27
C ASN A 683 -18.59 -18.75 -12.99
N LYS A 684 -17.44 -18.08 -12.79
CA LYS A 684 -16.62 -18.26 -11.59
C LYS A 684 -17.19 -17.58 -10.36
N TYR A 685 -17.72 -16.36 -10.49
CA TYR A 685 -17.91 -15.48 -9.33
C TYR A 685 -19.36 -15.20 -8.92
N LEU A 686 -20.36 -15.59 -9.72
CA LEU A 686 -21.77 -15.36 -9.39
C LEU A 686 -22.15 -15.92 -8.00
N LYS A 687 -21.77 -17.16 -7.69
CA LYS A 687 -22.09 -17.78 -6.40
C LYS A 687 -21.50 -17.03 -5.19
N TYR A 688 -20.33 -16.43 -5.36
CA TYR A 688 -19.62 -15.73 -4.28
C TYR A 688 -20.15 -14.32 -4.04
N ILE A 689 -20.48 -13.57 -5.10
CA ILE A 689 -21.09 -12.25 -4.93
C ILE A 689 -22.49 -12.36 -4.31
N VAL A 690 -23.28 -13.38 -4.68
CA VAL A 690 -24.58 -13.65 -4.03
C VAL A 690 -24.42 -13.97 -2.55
N LYS A 691 -23.45 -14.82 -2.17
CA LYS A 691 -23.19 -15.12 -0.75
C LYS A 691 -22.73 -13.87 0.02
N THR A 692 -21.95 -13.01 -0.62
CA THR A 692 -21.51 -11.73 -0.06
C THR A 692 -22.68 -10.78 0.13
N ASP A 693 -23.55 -10.66 -0.86
CA ASP A 693 -24.74 -9.81 -0.82
C ASP A 693 -25.72 -10.27 0.28
N TRP A 694 -25.92 -11.59 0.41
CA TRP A 694 -26.75 -12.18 1.47
C TRP A 694 -26.30 -11.74 2.87
N ARG A 695 -25.00 -11.76 3.12
CA ARG A 695 -24.45 -11.31 4.40
C ARG A 695 -24.76 -9.84 4.68
N TRP A 696 -24.52 -8.98 3.69
CA TRP A 696 -24.47 -7.54 3.93
C TRP A 696 -25.80 -6.81 3.71
N TYR A 697 -26.71 -7.37 2.92
CA TYR A 697 -28.01 -6.78 2.62
C TYR A 697 -29.18 -7.60 3.17
N GLY A 698 -28.91 -8.79 3.75
CA GLY A 698 -29.87 -9.58 4.52
C GLY A 698 -30.07 -9.12 5.96
N GLY A 699 -29.88 -7.84 6.28
CA GLY A 699 -29.90 -7.28 7.65
C GLY A 699 -31.16 -7.60 8.48
N THR A 700 -32.26 -7.94 7.80
CA THR A 700 -33.46 -8.60 8.33
C THR A 700 -34.18 -9.25 7.15
N PRO A 701 -33.88 -10.51 6.79
CA PRO A 701 -34.49 -11.09 5.60
C PRO A 701 -35.97 -11.27 5.85
N THR A 702 -36.77 -10.66 4.98
CA THR A 702 -38.18 -11.01 4.81
C THR A 702 -38.32 -12.26 3.93
N VAL A 703 -37.21 -12.81 3.42
CA VAL A 703 -37.14 -13.93 2.47
C VAL A 703 -36.05 -14.93 2.89
N ASP A 704 -36.25 -16.20 2.57
CA ASP A 704 -35.24 -17.24 2.81
C ASP A 704 -34.06 -17.15 1.81
N TYR A 705 -32.95 -17.81 2.13
CA TYR A 705 -31.72 -17.79 1.33
C TYR A 705 -31.92 -18.29 -0.11
N ASN A 706 -32.79 -19.28 -0.35
CA ASN A 706 -32.99 -19.82 -1.70
C ASN A 706 -33.75 -18.81 -2.56
N THR A 707 -34.81 -18.20 -2.01
CA THR A 707 -35.56 -17.12 -2.68
C THR A 707 -34.65 -15.93 -2.98
N PHE A 708 -33.82 -15.52 -2.01
CA PHE A 708 -32.84 -14.45 -2.22
C PHE A 708 -31.84 -14.81 -3.33
N THR A 709 -31.27 -16.01 -3.27
CA THR A 709 -30.28 -16.50 -4.24
C THR A 709 -30.84 -16.50 -5.65
N ASN A 710 -32.08 -16.95 -5.87
CA ASN A 710 -32.71 -16.95 -7.18
C ASN A 710 -32.87 -15.53 -7.75
N THR A 711 -33.33 -14.59 -6.92
CA THR A 711 -33.48 -13.18 -7.32
C THR A 711 -32.12 -12.54 -7.64
N GLN A 712 -31.13 -12.72 -6.76
CA GLN A 712 -29.81 -12.12 -6.95
C GLN A 712 -29.01 -12.76 -8.09
N ASN A 713 -29.19 -14.06 -8.33
CA ASN A 713 -28.62 -14.73 -9.49
C ASN A 713 -29.08 -14.06 -10.79
N LYS A 714 -30.37 -13.72 -10.89
CA LYS A 714 -30.89 -12.98 -12.03
C LYS A 714 -30.33 -11.56 -12.09
N TYR A 715 -30.42 -10.80 -11.00
CA TYR A 715 -29.95 -9.42 -10.96
C TYR A 715 -28.48 -9.26 -11.38
N PHE A 716 -27.57 -10.02 -10.78
CA PHE A 716 -26.16 -9.97 -11.14
C PHE A 716 -25.91 -10.53 -12.54
N SER A 717 -26.62 -11.59 -12.95
CA SER A 717 -26.55 -12.10 -14.33
C SER A 717 -26.88 -11.03 -15.36
N ASP A 718 -27.92 -10.24 -15.11
CA ASP A 718 -28.33 -9.13 -15.97
C ASP A 718 -27.25 -8.06 -16.03
N GLY A 719 -26.61 -7.71 -14.90
CA GLY A 719 -25.49 -6.77 -14.89
C GLY A 719 -24.25 -7.21 -15.70
N TRP A 720 -23.98 -8.53 -15.81
CA TRP A 720 -22.97 -9.06 -16.73
C TRP A 720 -23.47 -9.04 -18.18
N ASN A 721 -24.74 -9.35 -18.42
CA ASN A 721 -25.34 -9.27 -19.75
C ASN A 721 -25.30 -7.83 -20.30
N ASP A 722 -25.48 -6.81 -19.45
CA ASP A 722 -25.35 -5.40 -19.81
C ASP A 722 -23.94 -5.05 -20.33
N MET A 723 -22.87 -5.62 -19.76
CA MET A 723 -21.52 -5.44 -20.29
C MET A 723 -21.36 -6.10 -21.67
N THR A 724 -21.89 -7.31 -21.83
CA THR A 724 -21.84 -8.03 -23.11
C THR A 724 -22.61 -7.25 -24.18
N GLU A 725 -23.81 -6.77 -23.87
CA GLU A 725 -24.61 -5.88 -24.74
C GLU A 725 -23.82 -4.62 -25.07
N PHE A 726 -23.13 -4.04 -24.08
CA PHE A 726 -22.32 -2.84 -24.27
C PHE A 726 -21.22 -3.05 -25.32
N PHE A 727 -20.35 -4.03 -25.13
CA PHE A 727 -19.23 -4.28 -26.04
C PHE A 727 -19.69 -4.73 -27.43
N ALA A 728 -20.83 -5.42 -27.53
CA ALA A 728 -21.42 -5.80 -28.81
C ALA A 728 -21.88 -4.61 -29.65
N ASN A 729 -22.23 -3.49 -29.00
CA ASN A 729 -22.85 -2.35 -29.68
C ASN A 729 -21.99 -1.09 -29.68
N ARG A 730 -21.05 -0.91 -28.76
CA ARG A 730 -20.36 0.37 -28.52
C ARG A 730 -19.65 0.93 -29.75
N GLN A 731 -18.97 0.05 -30.49
CA GLN A 731 -18.14 0.39 -31.64
C GLN A 731 -18.90 1.23 -32.70
N GLN A 732 -20.14 0.85 -33.03
CA GLN A 732 -20.93 1.51 -34.08
C GLN A 732 -21.36 2.96 -33.74
N TYR A 733 -21.29 3.32 -32.45
CA TYR A 733 -21.67 4.64 -31.94
C TYR A 733 -20.45 5.52 -31.70
N VAL A 734 -19.44 4.99 -31.02
CA VAL A 734 -18.32 5.80 -30.50
C VAL A 734 -17.51 6.45 -31.62
N TYR A 735 -17.36 5.78 -32.78
CA TYR A 735 -16.67 6.37 -33.95
C TYR A 735 -17.46 7.52 -34.57
N LYS A 736 -18.78 7.39 -34.66
CA LYS A 736 -19.65 8.47 -35.13
C LYS A 736 -19.60 9.66 -34.17
N PHE A 737 -19.56 9.42 -32.86
CA PHE A 737 -19.42 10.50 -31.88
C PHE A 737 -18.08 11.23 -32.02
N MET A 738 -17.00 10.49 -32.25
CA MET A 738 -15.68 11.06 -32.51
C MET A 738 -15.70 11.95 -33.77
N GLU A 739 -16.14 11.43 -34.91
CA GLU A 739 -16.16 12.18 -36.18
C GLU A 739 -17.12 13.38 -36.14
N ASN A 740 -18.27 13.24 -35.47
CA ASN A 740 -19.18 14.37 -35.26
C ASN A 740 -18.57 15.48 -34.39
N THR A 741 -17.64 15.14 -33.50
CA THR A 741 -17.00 16.08 -32.58
C THR A 741 -15.78 16.76 -33.20
N TYR A 742 -14.94 16.00 -33.91
CA TYR A 742 -13.64 16.47 -34.39
C TYR A 742 -13.52 16.56 -35.92
N GLY A 743 -14.58 16.19 -36.65
CA GLY A 743 -14.58 16.14 -38.11
C GLY A 743 -14.08 14.79 -38.65
N PRO A 744 -13.97 14.63 -39.98
CA PRO A 744 -13.43 13.42 -40.58
C PRO A 744 -11.95 13.23 -40.24
N VAL A 745 -11.53 11.97 -40.09
CA VAL A 745 -10.13 11.63 -39.80
C VAL A 745 -9.24 12.11 -40.96
N PRO A 746 -8.13 12.82 -40.69
CA PRO A 746 -7.19 13.25 -41.73
C PRO A 746 -6.59 12.04 -42.48
N ASN A 747 -6.55 12.12 -43.82
CA ASN A 747 -5.90 11.12 -44.68
C ASN A 747 -4.42 10.93 -44.32
#